data_AF-A0AAN7C643-F1
#
_entry.id   AF-A0AAN7C643-F1
#
_cell.length_a   1.000
_cell.length_b   1.000
_cell.length_c   1.000
_cell.angle_alpha   90.00
_cell.angle_beta   90.00
_cell.angle_gamma   90.00
#
_symmetry.space_group_name_H-M   'P 1'
#
loop_
_entity.id
_entity.type
_entity.pdbx_description
1 polymer ?
#
loop_
_entity_poly.entity_id
_entity_poly.type
_entity_poly.pdbx_seq_one_letter_code
_entity_poly.pdbx_strand_id
1 'polypeptide(L)'
;MAEKVYRASTTAPVNIAVVKYGHRPQPHLQLPGALLHSLSVTLSQADLRTLTTATCSASYPASEGDTLLLNGEPSDVSGARTQACFRELRACRAALESADPSLPKLSTMPLRIVSENNFPTAAGLASSAAGFAALVRAIADLYELPASPAELSLIARQGSGSACRSLFGGYVAWRMGSAADGSDSMAEQVAEAAHWPDIRALILVVSAAKKGVSSTAGMQQTVATSGLFQERIARVVPRNMAAMEKAIRERDFAAFAEVTMRDSNSFHATCADTYPPIFYMNDVSRAAIRAVEQINAAAGRTVAAYTFDAGPNAVIYYLEKDTEAVVGTFYHVLGGAGLKPTLSLDEGVVGLLKGGVSRVILTGVGEGPIKTEEYLIAEDGTPEKTEVPLPKAILYAFLPAGYPHTVTDDYLAYQTYDSLQAFASSITSLLANRAVLEGLGVGDSSSSPTGALILKITGDTISRIATILFAHRMGQAIEPECKFYRFLADLFNDSAQFLDLLTPALPYLPKLGVIVSAGVLRSLCGVAANASKASLSAHFALTGNLAELNAKEASQETVVSLLGMLAGSLVVRLVEDKQVVWMLMVFLAGVHLTMNYRAVRSVKMRSLNRQRATIVFREWLEHGTVLTPAQVAQRESILRKGRGNLESKSGEYTGFCDFGTYGELRGWNPRGYHRYDFETNSYFMAIWHHGGYFYMRIALKEGTKNPLSAWFDAVNHAYHFDSALKDGLESHYENEMPLGYVSEEQKETIFAALTAAGWDLETNALETRLPVRKSITYSTLVPHRSTTQSCLSNGAVYPSSVLMRALGLMVALPSPTKLCSRGMPHPPLTTGAT
;
A
#
# COMPACT_ATOMS: atom_id res chain seq x y z
N MET A 1 -2.21 -14.72 54.29
CA MET A 1 -3.44 -14.65 53.47
C MET A 1 -3.05 -14.02 52.16
N ALA A 2 -3.46 -14.56 51.01
CA ALA A 2 -3.26 -13.84 49.75
C ALA A 2 -3.96 -12.47 49.87
N GLU A 3 -3.22 -11.39 49.62
CA GLU A 3 -3.82 -10.05 49.70
C GLU A 3 -4.87 -9.91 48.61
N LYS A 4 -6.05 -9.39 49.00
CA LYS A 4 -7.22 -9.28 48.13
C LYS A 4 -6.91 -8.34 46.96
N VAL A 5 -7.28 -8.75 45.75
CA VAL A 5 -7.33 -7.88 44.57
C VAL A 5 -8.75 -7.35 44.44
N TYR A 6 -8.90 -6.03 44.44
CA TYR A 6 -10.17 -5.36 44.16
C TYR A 6 -10.24 -5.08 42.67
N ARG A 7 -11.39 -5.33 42.04
CA ARG A 7 -11.58 -5.14 40.60
C ARG A 7 -12.94 -4.55 40.24
N ALA A 8 -12.98 -3.73 39.21
CA ALA A 8 -14.20 -3.31 38.53
C ALA A 8 -13.94 -3.22 37.02
N SER A 9 -14.97 -3.51 36.23
CA SER A 9 -14.90 -3.47 34.77
C SER A 9 -16.07 -2.69 34.20
N THR A 10 -15.81 -1.91 33.17
CA THR A 10 -16.80 -1.01 32.57
C THR A 10 -16.58 -0.92 31.06
N THR A 11 -17.66 -0.94 30.30
CA THR A 11 -17.66 -0.52 28.89
C THR A 11 -18.04 0.95 28.78
N ALA A 12 -17.40 1.70 27.88
CA ALA A 12 -17.83 3.06 27.54
C ALA A 12 -17.98 3.27 26.03
N PRO A 13 -18.95 4.11 25.63
CA PRO A 13 -19.26 4.39 24.23
C PRO A 13 -18.33 5.46 23.62
N VAL A 14 -18.24 5.41 22.29
CA VAL A 14 -17.76 6.53 21.47
C VAL A 14 -18.86 7.59 21.36
N ASN A 15 -18.48 8.87 21.30
CA ASN A 15 -19.39 9.96 20.94
C ASN A 15 -18.86 10.74 19.74
N ILE A 16 -19.76 11.25 18.89
CA ILE A 16 -19.43 12.06 17.72
C ILE A 16 -20.06 13.44 17.86
N ALA A 17 -19.24 14.48 17.80
CA ALA A 17 -19.70 15.85 17.94
C ALA A 17 -20.50 16.30 16.71
N VAL A 18 -21.69 16.84 16.93
CA VAL A 18 -22.52 17.51 15.91
C VAL A 18 -22.42 19.04 16.01
N VAL A 19 -22.02 19.55 17.18
CA VAL A 19 -21.46 20.89 17.37
C VAL A 19 -20.05 20.72 17.94
N LYS A 20 -19.03 21.09 17.16
CA LYS A 20 -17.61 20.79 17.40
C LYS A 20 -17.02 21.71 18.47
N TYR A 21 -16.23 21.12 19.37
CA TYR A 21 -15.52 21.82 20.43
C TYR A 21 -14.24 22.51 19.92
N GLY A 22 -13.79 23.55 20.64
CA GLY A 22 -12.57 24.31 20.40
C GLY A 22 -11.87 24.62 21.73
N HIS A 23 -10.55 24.80 21.73
CA HIS A 23 -9.80 25.23 22.93
C HIS A 23 -9.61 26.76 22.90
N ARG A 24 -9.21 27.40 24.01
CA ARG A 24 -8.40 28.64 24.01
C ARG A 24 -7.04 28.33 24.66
N PRO A 25 -6.00 29.17 24.50
CA PRO A 25 -4.66 28.78 24.90
C PRO A 25 -4.48 29.09 26.39
N GLN A 26 -4.24 28.07 27.24
CA GLN A 26 -3.45 28.21 28.47
C GLN A 26 -2.74 26.90 28.86
N PRO A 27 -1.53 26.94 29.46
CA PRO A 27 -0.60 25.81 29.45
C PRO A 27 -0.73 24.83 30.63
N HIS A 28 -1.49 25.15 31.69
CA HIS A 28 -1.32 24.42 32.97
C HIS A 28 -2.55 23.76 33.55
N LEU A 29 -3.71 23.86 32.91
CA LEU A 29 -4.93 23.30 33.48
C LEU A 29 -6.02 23.27 32.40
N GLN A 30 -6.69 22.13 32.25
CA GLN A 30 -7.88 21.99 31.38
C GLN A 30 -9.07 22.66 32.09
N LEU A 31 -8.94 23.97 32.25
CA LEU A 31 -9.81 24.89 32.96
C LEU A 31 -10.77 25.62 31.98
N PRO A 32 -11.89 26.14 32.49
CA PRO A 32 -13.10 26.53 31.76
C PRO A 32 -12.99 27.84 30.99
N GLY A 33 -11.96 28.65 31.24
CA GLY A 33 -11.61 29.78 30.36
C GLY A 33 -11.11 29.32 28.98
N ALA A 34 -10.81 28.03 28.82
CA ALA A 34 -10.15 27.44 27.65
C ALA A 34 -11.06 26.57 26.77
N LEU A 35 -12.39 26.59 26.96
CA LEU A 35 -13.29 25.56 26.42
C LEU A 35 -14.53 26.17 25.74
N LEU A 36 -15.01 25.55 24.67
CA LEU A 36 -16.27 25.92 24.01
C LEU A 36 -17.35 24.90 24.30
N HIS A 37 -18.59 25.37 24.30
CA HIS A 37 -19.74 24.49 24.24
C HIS A 37 -19.62 23.52 23.06
N SER A 38 -20.04 22.28 23.27
CA SER A 38 -20.15 21.29 22.21
C SER A 38 -21.30 20.35 22.49
N LEU A 39 -21.79 19.70 21.45
CA LEU A 39 -22.88 18.73 21.55
C LEU A 39 -22.53 17.52 20.70
N SER A 40 -22.73 16.32 21.24
CA SER A 40 -22.49 15.05 20.56
C SER A 40 -23.65 14.08 20.65
N VAL A 41 -23.67 13.13 19.73
CA VAL A 41 -24.47 11.91 19.82
C VAL A 41 -23.56 10.78 20.32
N THR A 42 -23.99 10.09 21.37
CA THR A 42 -23.34 8.88 21.87
C THR A 42 -23.75 7.70 20.98
N LEU A 43 -22.78 6.91 20.54
CA LEU A 43 -22.99 5.75 19.67
C LEU A 43 -23.19 4.47 20.48
N SER A 44 -23.91 3.49 19.93
CA SER A 44 -24.19 2.22 20.60
C SER A 44 -22.91 1.42 20.91
N GLN A 45 -22.82 0.91 22.14
CA GLN A 45 -21.71 0.04 22.56
C GLN A 45 -21.78 -1.35 21.95
N ALA A 46 -22.93 -1.74 21.38
CA ALA A 46 -23.05 -2.98 20.60
C ALA A 46 -22.08 -2.98 19.40
N ASP A 47 -21.84 -1.80 18.81
CA ASP A 47 -20.99 -1.64 17.64
C ASP A 47 -19.60 -1.13 18.01
N LEU A 48 -19.52 -0.09 18.84
CA LEU A 48 -18.27 0.63 19.16
C LEU A 48 -18.14 0.87 20.66
N ARG A 49 -17.22 0.15 21.32
CA ARG A 49 -16.97 0.26 22.76
C ARG A 49 -15.50 0.16 23.12
N THR A 50 -15.16 0.81 24.22
CA THR A 50 -13.93 0.55 24.99
C THR A 50 -14.32 -0.25 26.23
N LEU A 51 -13.68 -1.39 26.46
CA LEU A 51 -13.77 -2.16 27.70
C LEU A 51 -12.55 -1.85 28.55
N THR A 52 -12.73 -1.48 29.81
CA THR A 52 -11.63 -1.23 30.74
C THR A 52 -11.89 -1.94 32.06
N THR A 53 -10.91 -2.73 32.50
CA THR A 53 -10.86 -3.30 33.84
C THR A 53 -9.81 -2.58 34.67
N ALA A 54 -10.22 -2.03 35.81
CA ALA A 54 -9.34 -1.41 36.79
C ALA A 54 -9.25 -2.29 38.04
N THR A 55 -8.03 -2.45 38.56
CA THR A 55 -7.77 -3.21 39.78
C THR A 55 -6.82 -2.47 40.71
N CYS A 56 -6.94 -2.72 42.01
CA CYS A 56 -5.93 -2.31 42.99
C CYS A 56 -5.71 -3.41 44.04
N SER A 57 -4.48 -3.50 44.55
CA SER A 57 -4.11 -4.43 45.60
C SER A 57 -2.84 -3.96 46.31
N ALA A 58 -2.72 -4.28 47.61
CA ALA A 58 -1.48 -4.10 48.35
C ALA A 58 -0.36 -5.04 47.84
N SER A 59 -0.72 -6.12 47.13
CA SER A 59 0.23 -7.12 46.62
C SER A 59 1.01 -6.64 45.40
N TYR A 60 0.55 -5.57 44.75
CA TYR A 60 1.21 -5.02 43.58
C TYR A 60 2.50 -4.31 44.00
N PRO A 61 3.64 -4.54 43.30
CA PRO A 61 4.90 -3.93 43.69
C PRO A 61 4.82 -2.40 43.61
N ALA A 62 5.01 -1.72 44.74
CA ALA A 62 4.99 -0.25 44.77
C ALA A 62 6.03 0.39 43.83
N SER A 63 7.12 -0.33 43.52
CA SER A 63 8.14 0.08 42.54
C SER A 63 7.63 0.17 41.10
N GLU A 64 6.55 -0.54 40.75
CA GLU A 64 5.93 -0.47 39.42
C GLU A 64 4.99 0.73 39.28
N GLY A 65 4.51 1.29 40.42
CA GLY A 65 3.51 2.35 40.42
C GLY A 65 2.19 1.92 39.78
N ASP A 66 1.49 2.88 39.18
CA ASP A 66 0.28 2.60 38.41
C ASP A 66 0.65 2.14 36.99
N THR A 67 -0.08 1.18 36.44
CA THR A 67 0.19 0.63 35.11
C THR A 67 -1.06 0.56 34.24
N LEU A 68 -0.88 0.69 32.93
CA LEU A 68 -1.92 0.57 31.92
C LEU A 68 -1.46 -0.32 30.76
N LEU A 69 -2.20 -1.37 30.45
CA LEU A 69 -2.12 -2.09 29.18
C LEU A 69 -3.26 -1.62 28.27
N LEU A 70 -2.94 -1.16 27.06
CA LEU A 70 -3.90 -0.73 26.06
C LEU A 70 -3.79 -1.64 24.82
N ASN A 71 -4.85 -2.40 24.52
CA ASN A 71 -4.88 -3.39 23.43
C ASN A 71 -3.69 -4.37 23.46
N GLY A 72 -3.30 -4.84 24.65
CA GLY A 72 -2.18 -5.77 24.83
C GLY A 72 -0.80 -5.12 24.96
N GLU A 73 -0.65 -3.82 24.71
CA GLU A 73 0.64 -3.12 24.77
C GLU A 73 0.73 -2.20 26.00
N PRO A 74 1.87 -2.13 26.69
CA PRO A 74 2.07 -1.17 27.78
C PRO A 74 1.92 0.28 27.30
N SER A 75 1.14 1.08 28.05
CA SER A 75 0.96 2.50 27.80
C SER A 75 1.51 3.32 28.95
N ASP A 76 2.22 4.40 28.62
CA ASP A 76 2.74 5.34 29.61
C ASP A 76 1.59 6.08 30.32
N VAL A 77 1.59 6.00 31.66
CA VAL A 77 0.63 6.69 32.53
C VAL A 77 1.24 7.89 33.25
N SER A 78 2.53 8.16 33.08
CA SER A 78 3.22 9.30 33.73
C SER A 78 2.79 10.66 33.16
N GLY A 79 2.12 10.68 32.00
CA GLY A 79 1.60 11.87 31.38
C GLY A 79 0.59 12.62 32.26
N ALA A 80 0.66 13.96 32.23
CA ALA A 80 -0.13 14.86 33.08
C ALA A 80 -1.65 14.63 33.02
N ARG A 81 -2.17 14.18 31.87
CA ARG A 81 -3.60 13.89 31.67
C ARG A 81 -4.09 12.71 32.51
N THR A 82 -3.36 11.61 32.44
CA THR A 82 -3.70 10.37 33.16
C THR A 82 -3.49 10.56 34.66
N GLN A 83 -2.37 11.18 35.04
CA GLN A 83 -2.08 11.51 36.44
C GLN A 83 -3.11 12.45 37.06
N ALA A 84 -3.66 13.40 36.30
CA ALA A 84 -4.75 14.24 36.78
C ALA A 84 -6.00 13.40 37.11
N CYS A 85 -6.41 12.49 36.22
CA CYS A 85 -7.55 11.60 36.48
C CYS A 85 -7.33 10.75 37.74
N PHE A 86 -6.15 10.12 37.86
CA PHE A 86 -5.83 9.27 39.01
C PHE A 86 -5.84 10.06 40.33
N ARG A 87 -5.25 11.26 40.34
CA ARG A 87 -5.23 12.12 41.53
C ARG A 87 -6.64 12.48 41.99
N GLU A 88 -7.49 12.98 41.10
CA GLU A 88 -8.86 13.38 41.48
C GLU A 88 -9.68 12.17 41.97
N LEU A 89 -9.60 11.02 41.28
CA LEU A 89 -10.32 9.81 41.70
C LEU A 89 -9.85 9.29 43.06
N ARG A 90 -8.53 9.31 43.30
CA ARG A 90 -7.95 8.95 44.61
C ARG A 90 -8.37 9.93 45.69
N ALA A 91 -8.43 11.22 45.40
CA ALA A 91 -8.88 12.22 46.36
C ALA A 91 -10.35 12.00 46.77
N CYS A 92 -11.22 11.70 45.80
CA CYS A 92 -12.61 11.31 46.09
C CYS A 92 -12.69 10.06 46.97
N ARG A 93 -11.91 9.02 46.64
CA ARG A 93 -11.88 7.78 47.44
C ARG A 93 -11.32 8.00 48.85
N ALA A 94 -10.23 8.77 48.97
CA ALA A 94 -9.62 9.10 50.25
C ALA A 94 -10.59 9.85 51.18
N ALA A 95 -11.41 10.76 50.62
CA ALA A 95 -12.44 11.44 51.40
C ALA A 95 -13.47 10.47 52.00
N LEU A 96 -13.91 9.46 51.24
CA LEU A 96 -14.80 8.39 51.75
C LEU A 96 -14.11 7.57 52.84
N GLU A 97 -12.85 7.18 52.62
CA GLU A 97 -12.05 6.40 53.59
C GLU A 97 -11.72 7.18 54.87
N SER A 98 -11.66 8.51 54.80
CA SER A 98 -11.51 9.39 55.96
C SER A 98 -12.83 9.55 56.73
N ALA A 99 -13.97 9.59 56.04
CA ALA A 99 -15.29 9.67 56.65
C ALA A 99 -15.71 8.35 57.31
N ASP A 100 -15.34 7.21 56.71
CA ASP A 100 -15.59 5.87 57.24
C ASP A 100 -14.27 5.07 57.36
N PRO A 101 -13.66 5.01 58.55
CA PRO A 101 -12.43 4.25 58.79
C PRO A 101 -12.54 2.74 58.58
N SER A 102 -13.76 2.19 58.49
CA SER A 102 -13.97 0.75 58.26
C SER A 102 -13.72 0.34 56.80
N LEU A 103 -13.71 1.30 55.88
CA LEU A 103 -13.48 1.06 54.46
C LEU A 103 -12.01 0.67 54.18
N PRO A 104 -11.76 -0.24 53.22
CA PRO A 104 -10.42 -0.56 52.78
C PRO A 104 -9.75 0.68 52.16
N LYS A 105 -8.45 0.86 52.44
CA LYS A 105 -7.63 1.98 51.96
C LYS A 105 -7.19 1.79 50.50
N LEU A 106 -8.15 1.75 49.59
CA LEU A 106 -7.95 1.57 48.16
C LEU A 106 -7.22 2.75 47.53
N SER A 107 -7.42 3.97 48.04
CA SER A 107 -6.84 5.20 47.49
C SER A 107 -5.29 5.23 47.45
N THR A 108 -4.65 4.45 48.33
CA THR A 108 -3.19 4.37 48.44
C THR A 108 -2.57 3.15 47.76
N MET A 109 -3.40 2.20 47.30
CA MET A 109 -2.94 1.00 46.62
C MET A 109 -2.55 1.30 45.15
N PRO A 110 -1.52 0.65 44.61
CA PRO A 110 -1.19 0.74 43.18
C PRO A 110 -2.35 0.28 42.29
N LEU A 111 -2.57 0.97 41.17
CA LEU A 111 -3.56 0.62 40.16
C LEU A 111 -2.95 -0.22 39.03
N ARG A 112 -3.62 -1.30 38.64
CA ARG A 112 -3.37 -2.00 37.37
C ARG A 112 -4.62 -1.94 36.51
N ILE A 113 -4.46 -1.38 35.31
CA ILE A 113 -5.57 -1.15 34.38
C ILE A 113 -5.27 -1.87 33.07
N VAL A 114 -6.26 -2.57 32.54
CA VAL A 114 -6.22 -3.14 31.18
C VAL A 114 -7.41 -2.59 30.42
N SER A 115 -7.18 -2.09 29.22
CA SER A 115 -8.19 -1.44 28.38
C SER A 115 -8.09 -1.92 26.93
N GLU A 116 -9.24 -2.17 26.31
CA GLU A 116 -9.36 -2.69 24.95
C GLU A 116 -10.45 -1.98 24.17
N ASN A 117 -10.19 -1.70 22.89
CA ASN A 117 -11.17 -1.15 21.96
C ASN A 117 -11.55 -2.22 20.92
N ASN A 118 -12.85 -2.37 20.63
CA ASN A 118 -13.30 -3.21 19.50
C ASN A 118 -13.19 -2.50 18.13
N PHE A 119 -12.57 -1.31 18.11
CA PHE A 119 -12.30 -0.49 16.92
C PHE A 119 -10.84 0.01 16.91
N PRO A 120 -10.26 0.32 15.74
CA PRO A 120 -8.84 0.69 15.66
C PRO A 120 -8.52 1.97 16.45
N THR A 121 -7.51 1.89 17.32
CA THR A 121 -7.01 3.05 18.07
C THR A 121 -6.45 4.11 17.12
N ALA A 122 -6.78 5.39 17.35
CA ALA A 122 -6.33 6.55 16.58
C ALA A 122 -6.85 6.67 15.12
N ALA A 123 -7.76 5.82 14.65
CA ALA A 123 -8.41 5.90 13.33
C ALA A 123 -9.47 7.01 13.21
N GLY A 124 -9.32 8.13 13.93
CA GLY A 124 -10.27 9.26 13.83
C GLY A 124 -11.66 9.05 14.45
N LEU A 125 -11.96 7.90 15.07
CA LEU A 125 -13.25 7.57 15.71
C LEU A 125 -13.30 7.93 17.21
N ALA A 126 -12.71 9.06 17.59
CA ALA A 126 -12.68 9.55 18.97
C ALA A 126 -12.20 8.52 20.05
N SER A 127 -11.23 7.65 19.72
CA SER A 127 -10.76 6.58 20.63
C SER A 127 -10.29 7.06 22.00
N SER A 128 -9.73 8.28 22.11
CA SER A 128 -9.34 8.85 23.40
C SER A 128 -10.53 9.23 24.28
N ALA A 129 -11.68 9.60 23.69
CA ALA A 129 -12.87 9.98 24.44
C ALA A 129 -13.48 8.77 25.15
N ALA A 130 -13.71 7.69 24.40
CA ALA A 130 -14.19 6.42 24.96
C ALA A 130 -13.19 5.83 25.95
N GLY A 131 -11.88 5.88 25.65
CA GLY A 131 -10.82 5.41 26.55
C GLY A 131 -10.80 6.08 27.91
N PHE A 132 -10.75 7.42 27.96
CA PHE A 132 -10.76 8.14 29.24
C PHE A 132 -12.10 8.05 29.98
N ALA A 133 -13.22 7.94 29.26
CA ALA A 133 -14.52 7.70 29.86
C ALA A 133 -14.58 6.33 30.55
N ALA A 134 -14.15 5.26 29.86
CA ALA A 134 -14.06 3.91 30.41
C ALA A 134 -13.10 3.85 31.61
N LEU A 135 -11.93 4.49 31.49
CA LEU A 135 -10.94 4.58 32.57
C LEU A 135 -11.52 5.22 33.84
N VAL A 136 -12.09 6.42 33.71
CA VAL A 136 -12.64 7.16 34.85
C VAL A 136 -13.80 6.39 35.47
N ARG A 137 -14.68 5.82 34.65
CA ARG A 137 -15.82 5.07 35.16
C ARG A 137 -15.40 3.77 35.84
N ALA A 138 -14.49 2.99 35.26
CA ALA A 138 -14.00 1.74 35.86
C ALA A 138 -13.31 1.99 37.21
N ILE A 139 -12.51 3.05 37.32
CA ILE A 139 -11.86 3.40 38.60
C ILE A 139 -12.90 3.95 39.61
N ALA A 140 -13.87 4.74 39.17
CA ALA A 140 -14.95 5.20 40.05
C ALA A 140 -15.80 4.05 40.58
N ASP A 141 -16.11 3.06 39.73
CA ASP A 141 -16.81 1.83 40.10
C ASP A 141 -15.94 0.96 41.05
N LEU A 142 -14.62 0.88 40.83
CA LEU A 142 -13.66 0.20 41.72
C LEU A 142 -13.61 0.85 43.11
N TYR A 143 -13.64 2.18 43.14
CA TYR A 143 -13.59 2.98 44.37
C TYR A 143 -14.95 3.18 45.03
N GLU A 144 -16.03 2.64 44.44
CA GLU A 144 -17.41 2.75 44.94
C GLU A 144 -17.80 4.22 45.18
N LEU A 145 -17.37 5.12 44.28
CA LEU A 145 -17.65 6.55 44.43
C LEU A 145 -19.15 6.82 44.23
N PRO A 146 -19.82 7.57 45.12
CA PRO A 146 -21.23 7.94 44.96
C PRO A 146 -21.45 9.09 43.95
N ALA A 147 -20.46 9.33 43.07
CA ALA A 147 -20.46 10.45 42.14
C ALA A 147 -21.41 10.21 40.96
N SER A 148 -22.18 11.23 40.62
CA SER A 148 -23.02 11.25 39.42
C SER A 148 -22.18 11.27 38.15
N PRO A 149 -22.73 10.86 36.99
CA PRO A 149 -22.02 10.99 35.71
C PRO A 149 -21.59 12.43 35.40
N ALA A 150 -22.33 13.44 35.87
CA ALA A 150 -21.97 14.86 35.70
C ALA A 150 -20.70 15.20 36.48
N GLU A 151 -20.57 14.76 37.74
CA GLU A 151 -19.38 14.98 38.56
C GLU A 151 -18.17 14.22 38.01
N LEU A 152 -18.35 12.95 37.62
CA LEU A 152 -17.29 12.18 36.96
C LEU A 152 -16.84 12.82 35.64
N SER A 153 -17.72 13.56 34.97
CA SER A 153 -17.40 14.23 33.70
C SER A 153 -16.34 15.32 33.87
N LEU A 154 -16.27 15.95 35.06
CA LEU A 154 -15.24 16.92 35.41
C LEU A 154 -13.85 16.28 35.44
N ILE A 155 -13.76 15.03 35.90
CA ILE A 155 -12.52 14.25 35.95
C ILE A 155 -12.16 13.78 34.53
N ALA A 156 -13.11 13.15 33.83
CA ALA A 156 -12.89 12.65 32.46
C ALA A 156 -12.43 13.76 31.51
N ARG A 157 -12.96 14.98 31.68
CA ARG A 157 -12.54 16.17 30.95
C ARG A 157 -11.04 16.39 31.03
N GLN A 158 -10.42 16.24 32.21
CA GLN A 158 -8.98 16.48 32.43
C GLN A 158 -8.08 15.46 31.73
N GLY A 159 -8.59 14.25 31.50
CA GLY A 159 -7.91 13.24 30.70
C GLY A 159 -7.99 13.55 29.22
N SER A 160 -9.22 13.69 28.73
CA SER A 160 -9.51 14.12 27.36
C SER A 160 -10.81 14.92 27.36
N GLY A 161 -10.78 16.18 26.91
CA GLY A 161 -11.93 17.08 26.99
C GLY A 161 -13.25 16.46 26.49
N SER A 162 -13.23 15.80 25.32
CA SER A 162 -14.42 15.15 24.76
C SER A 162 -14.87 13.86 25.47
N ALA A 163 -14.06 13.29 26.37
CA ALA A 163 -14.42 12.13 27.17
C ALA A 163 -15.56 12.43 28.17
N CYS A 164 -15.69 13.68 28.62
CA CYS A 164 -16.76 14.08 29.52
C CYS A 164 -18.16 13.73 28.95
N ARG A 165 -18.33 13.89 27.63
CA ARG A 165 -19.60 13.59 26.95
C ARG A 165 -19.88 12.09 26.83
N SER A 166 -18.84 11.26 26.83
CA SER A 166 -18.99 9.79 26.81
C SER A 166 -19.41 9.21 28.17
N LEU A 167 -19.62 10.03 29.21
CA LEU A 167 -20.20 9.55 30.48
C LEU A 167 -21.73 9.47 30.45
N PHE A 168 -22.38 9.93 29.38
CA PHE A 168 -23.81 9.88 29.19
C PHE A 168 -24.17 9.19 27.86
N GLY A 169 -25.35 8.57 27.82
CA GLY A 169 -25.97 8.09 26.59
C GLY A 169 -26.81 9.17 25.90
N GLY A 170 -27.26 8.90 24.67
CA GLY A 170 -28.14 9.78 23.92
C GLY A 170 -27.43 11.00 23.35
N TYR A 171 -27.95 12.18 23.69
CA TYR A 171 -27.49 13.48 23.19
C TYR A 171 -26.90 14.28 24.32
N VAL A 172 -25.64 14.66 24.19
CA VAL A 172 -24.85 15.14 25.34
C VAL A 172 -24.18 16.47 24.99
N ALA A 173 -24.47 17.48 25.79
CA ALA A 173 -23.80 18.76 25.73
C ALA A 173 -22.62 18.79 26.70
N TRP A 174 -21.51 19.38 26.29
CA TRP A 174 -20.48 19.86 27.21
C TRP A 174 -20.69 21.35 27.40
N ARG A 175 -21.02 21.74 28.63
CA ARG A 175 -21.14 23.14 29.03
C ARG A 175 -19.74 23.71 29.30
N MET A 176 -19.40 24.85 28.69
CA MET A 176 -18.06 25.42 28.86
C MET A 176 -17.77 25.87 30.29
N GLY A 177 -18.80 26.21 31.06
CA GLY A 177 -18.65 26.81 32.38
C GLY A 177 -18.26 28.29 32.32
N SER A 178 -18.31 28.94 33.48
CA SER A 178 -18.04 30.36 33.69
C SER A 178 -17.13 30.60 34.90
N ALA A 179 -17.10 29.66 35.86
CA ALA A 179 -16.16 29.70 36.98
C ALA A 179 -14.72 29.67 36.45
N ALA A 180 -13.74 30.20 37.17
CA ALA A 180 -12.34 30.17 36.70
C ALA A 180 -11.66 28.81 36.95
N ASP A 181 -12.18 28.02 37.90
CA ASP A 181 -11.64 26.77 38.42
C ASP A 181 -12.18 25.50 37.74
N GLY A 182 -13.13 25.65 36.82
CA GLY A 182 -13.66 24.56 36.01
C GLY A 182 -14.68 23.69 36.68
N SER A 183 -15.13 24.07 37.87
CA SER A 183 -16.13 23.34 38.63
C SER A 183 -17.47 23.24 37.90
N ASP A 184 -17.81 24.21 37.04
CA ASP A 184 -19.07 24.27 36.29
C ASP A 184 -18.95 23.86 34.79
N SER A 185 -17.78 23.37 34.36
CA SER A 185 -17.54 22.92 32.99
C SER A 185 -17.71 21.42 32.85
N MET A 186 -18.97 20.97 32.86
CA MET A 186 -19.35 19.56 32.90
C MET A 186 -20.18 19.14 31.68
N ALA A 187 -20.31 17.83 31.50
CA ALA A 187 -21.25 17.26 30.55
C ALA A 187 -22.66 17.21 31.15
N GLU A 188 -23.65 17.45 30.30
CA GLU A 188 -25.07 17.45 30.61
C GLU A 188 -25.81 16.67 29.53
N GLN A 189 -26.71 15.78 29.93
CA GLN A 189 -27.55 15.06 29.00
C GLN A 189 -28.69 15.97 28.51
N VAL A 190 -28.70 16.26 27.21
CA VAL A 190 -29.75 17.05 26.55
C VAL A 190 -31.01 16.21 26.35
N ALA A 191 -30.82 14.95 25.99
CA ALA A 191 -31.88 13.96 25.85
C ALA A 191 -31.31 12.54 25.93
N GLU A 192 -32.08 11.60 26.48
CA GLU A 192 -31.71 10.18 26.52
C GLU A 192 -31.73 9.55 25.13
N ALA A 193 -31.09 8.39 24.97
CA ALA A 193 -31.12 7.64 23.71
C ALA A 193 -32.56 7.27 23.27
N ALA A 194 -33.42 6.93 24.24
CA ALA A 194 -34.82 6.61 24.01
C ALA A 194 -35.67 7.82 23.56
N HIS A 195 -35.17 9.05 23.72
CA HIS A 195 -35.87 10.23 23.23
C HIS A 195 -35.93 10.27 21.71
N TRP A 196 -34.89 9.82 21.00
CA TRP A 196 -34.90 9.83 19.53
C TRP A 196 -34.13 8.62 18.98
N PRO A 197 -34.67 7.40 19.20
CA PRO A 197 -33.97 6.15 18.91
C PRO A 197 -33.79 5.90 17.41
N ASP A 198 -34.55 6.56 16.55
CA ASP A 198 -34.52 6.37 15.09
C ASP A 198 -33.25 6.94 14.43
N ILE A 199 -32.45 7.75 15.14
CA ILE A 199 -31.19 8.26 14.61
C ILE A 199 -30.20 7.10 14.44
N ARG A 200 -29.71 6.95 13.21
CA ARG A 200 -28.68 6.00 12.79
C ARG A 200 -27.45 6.77 12.31
N ALA A 201 -26.30 6.11 12.33
CA ALA A 201 -25.06 6.63 11.81
C ALA A 201 -24.37 5.60 10.91
N LEU A 202 -23.90 6.06 9.75
CA LEU A 202 -23.04 5.32 8.84
C LEU A 202 -21.67 6.00 8.82
N ILE A 203 -20.64 5.26 9.16
CA ILE A 203 -19.27 5.76 9.23
C ILE A 203 -18.48 5.22 8.03
N LEU A 204 -18.00 6.10 7.16
CA LEU A 204 -17.09 5.77 6.08
C LEU A 204 -15.64 5.90 6.59
N VAL A 205 -14.97 4.77 6.76
CA VAL A 205 -13.57 4.73 7.19
C VAL A 205 -12.68 4.94 5.97
N VAL A 206 -12.27 6.19 5.77
CA VAL A 206 -11.38 6.62 4.67
C VAL A 206 -9.92 6.33 4.98
N SER A 207 -9.50 6.50 6.23
CA SER A 207 -8.16 6.14 6.68
C SER A 207 -8.17 5.71 8.15
N ALA A 208 -7.45 4.62 8.43
CA ALA A 208 -7.14 4.18 9.79
C ALA A 208 -5.72 4.61 10.22
N ALA A 209 -4.99 5.33 9.38
CA ALA A 209 -3.63 5.77 9.68
C ALA A 209 -3.60 6.79 10.82
N LYS A 210 -2.50 6.82 11.57
CA LYS A 210 -2.27 7.80 12.64
C LYS A 210 -2.34 9.21 12.06
N LYS A 211 -3.10 10.09 12.73
CA LYS A 211 -3.29 11.49 12.34
C LYS A 211 -1.93 12.19 12.16
N GLY A 212 -1.76 12.91 11.05
CA GLY A 212 -0.55 13.71 10.82
C GLY A 212 -0.35 14.82 11.85
N VAL A 213 -1.45 15.51 12.22
CA VAL A 213 -1.48 16.48 13.33
C VAL A 213 -2.45 15.98 14.39
N SER A 214 -2.00 15.90 15.65
CA SER A 214 -2.87 15.51 16.76
C SER A 214 -3.94 16.58 17.02
N SER A 215 -5.12 16.19 17.49
CA SER A 215 -6.19 17.14 17.79
C SER A 215 -5.77 18.20 18.80
N THR A 216 -4.98 17.84 19.83
CA THR A 216 -4.47 18.82 20.82
C THR A 216 -3.56 19.86 20.18
N ALA A 217 -2.54 19.41 19.43
CA ALA A 217 -1.59 20.33 18.77
C ALA A 217 -2.30 21.20 17.73
N GLY A 218 -3.17 20.59 16.91
CA GLY A 218 -3.90 21.30 15.87
C GLY A 218 -4.82 22.37 16.45
N MET A 219 -5.57 22.06 17.51
CA MET A 219 -6.44 23.04 18.16
C MET A 219 -5.65 24.19 18.78
N GLN A 220 -4.53 23.91 19.46
CA GLN A 220 -3.68 24.96 20.02
C GLN A 220 -3.16 25.91 18.92
N GLN A 221 -2.78 25.36 17.77
CA GLN A 221 -2.33 26.15 16.64
C GLN A 221 -3.46 26.99 16.04
N THR A 222 -4.65 26.41 15.84
CA THR A 222 -5.83 27.13 15.34
C THR A 222 -6.18 28.32 16.22
N VAL A 223 -6.18 28.11 17.53
CA VAL A 223 -6.43 29.16 18.51
C VAL A 223 -5.42 30.29 18.41
N ALA A 224 -4.15 29.96 18.23
CA ALA A 224 -3.07 30.94 18.19
C ALA A 224 -3.05 31.76 16.88
N THR A 225 -3.57 31.21 15.77
CA THR A 225 -3.29 31.75 14.43
C THR A 225 -4.49 31.99 13.53
N SER A 226 -5.64 31.33 13.76
CA SER A 226 -6.84 31.50 12.92
C SER A 226 -7.64 32.74 13.35
N GLY A 227 -7.84 33.66 12.40
CA GLY A 227 -8.73 34.80 12.58
C GLY A 227 -10.20 34.40 12.58
N LEU A 228 -10.58 33.40 11.78
CA LEU A 228 -11.96 32.89 11.71
C LEU A 228 -12.40 32.19 13.00
N PHE A 229 -11.47 31.62 13.75
CA PHE A 229 -11.78 30.93 15.00
C PHE A 229 -12.45 31.86 16.02
N GLN A 230 -12.04 33.14 16.10
CA GLN A 230 -12.61 34.09 17.07
C GLN A 230 -14.10 34.38 16.81
N GLU A 231 -14.50 34.52 15.54
CA GLU A 231 -15.91 34.71 15.19
C GLU A 231 -16.71 33.42 15.43
N ARG A 232 -16.12 32.26 15.12
CA ARG A 232 -16.74 30.95 15.36
C ARG A 232 -17.12 30.80 16.83
N ILE A 233 -16.19 31.10 17.74
CA ILE A 233 -16.42 30.93 19.18
C ILE A 233 -17.38 31.95 19.76
N ALA A 234 -17.37 33.19 19.25
CA ALA A 234 -18.18 34.27 19.80
C ALA A 234 -19.65 34.19 19.37
N ARG A 235 -19.92 33.76 18.12
CA ARG A 235 -21.26 33.85 17.53
C ARG A 235 -21.79 32.55 16.94
N VAL A 236 -20.95 31.77 16.27
CA VAL A 236 -21.41 30.57 15.54
C VAL A 236 -21.77 29.45 16.51
N VAL A 237 -20.86 29.09 17.43
CA VAL A 237 -21.06 27.97 18.35
C VAL A 237 -22.26 28.19 19.29
N PRO A 238 -22.43 29.35 19.97
CA PRO A 238 -23.60 29.58 20.83
C PRO A 238 -24.93 29.46 20.09
N ARG A 239 -25.00 30.01 18.87
CA ARG A 239 -26.19 29.90 18.00
C ARG A 239 -26.47 28.45 17.61
N ASN A 240 -25.43 27.71 17.20
CA ASN A 240 -25.55 26.32 16.78
C ASN A 240 -25.94 25.39 17.95
N MET A 241 -25.43 25.64 19.16
CA MET A 241 -25.85 24.92 20.37
C MET A 241 -27.36 25.07 20.61
N ALA A 242 -27.86 26.31 20.63
CA ALA A 242 -29.28 26.57 20.84
C ALA A 242 -30.17 25.93 19.76
N ALA A 243 -29.76 26.05 18.48
CA ALA A 243 -30.48 25.45 17.36
C ALA A 243 -30.46 23.91 17.41
N MET A 244 -29.31 23.31 17.74
CA MET A 244 -29.16 21.86 17.85
C MET A 244 -29.98 21.27 19.00
N GLU A 245 -29.94 21.90 20.18
CA GLU A 245 -30.76 21.45 21.32
C GLU A 245 -32.25 21.51 21.00
N LYS A 246 -32.70 22.58 20.33
CA LYS A 246 -34.09 22.69 19.86
C LYS A 246 -34.43 21.56 18.88
N ALA A 247 -33.58 21.33 17.88
CA ALA A 247 -33.79 20.29 16.88
C ALA A 247 -33.88 18.88 17.51
N ILE A 248 -33.05 18.59 18.53
CA ILE A 248 -33.09 17.33 19.27
C ILE A 248 -34.39 17.20 20.07
N ARG A 249 -34.79 18.24 20.82
CA ARG A 249 -36.03 18.22 21.61
C ARG A 249 -37.27 18.01 20.73
N GLU A 250 -37.29 18.64 19.56
CA GLU A 250 -38.43 18.60 18.62
C GLU A 250 -38.35 17.44 17.62
N ARG A 251 -37.27 16.63 17.63
CA ARG A 251 -37.00 15.57 16.64
C ARG A 251 -37.02 16.07 15.20
N ASP A 252 -36.57 17.31 14.99
CA ASP A 252 -36.46 17.93 13.66
C ASP A 252 -35.14 17.53 13.00
N PHE A 253 -35.20 16.47 12.17
CA PHE A 253 -34.02 15.97 11.47
C PHE A 253 -33.45 16.97 10.48
N ALA A 254 -34.28 17.80 9.83
CA ALA A 254 -33.79 18.76 8.85
C ALA A 254 -32.95 19.85 9.53
N ALA A 255 -33.43 20.39 10.64
CA ALA A 255 -32.67 21.34 11.46
C ALA A 255 -31.41 20.71 12.07
N PHE A 256 -31.51 19.48 12.59
CA PHE A 256 -30.36 18.71 13.10
C PHE A 256 -29.28 18.54 12.02
N ALA A 257 -29.70 18.15 10.82
CA ALA A 257 -28.80 17.90 9.70
C ALA A 257 -28.10 19.17 9.21
N GLU A 258 -28.84 20.27 9.05
CA GLU A 258 -28.28 21.55 8.62
C GLU A 258 -27.22 22.07 9.60
N VAL A 259 -27.52 22.05 10.91
CA VAL A 259 -26.57 22.49 11.93
C VAL A 259 -25.35 21.57 11.96
N THR A 260 -25.53 20.25 11.88
CA THR A 260 -24.43 19.27 11.87
C THR A 260 -23.46 19.49 10.71
N MET A 261 -23.97 19.63 9.48
CA MET A 261 -23.16 19.81 8.28
C MET A 261 -22.46 21.17 8.28
N ARG A 262 -23.18 22.25 8.62
CA ARG A 262 -22.60 23.60 8.70
C ARG A 262 -21.54 23.72 9.77
N ASP A 263 -21.75 23.12 10.94
CA ASP A 263 -20.79 23.21 12.03
C ASP A 263 -19.53 22.39 11.73
N SER A 264 -19.66 21.22 11.10
CA SER A 264 -18.55 20.45 10.55
C SER A 264 -17.72 21.29 9.58
N ASN A 265 -18.37 21.93 8.60
CA ASN A 265 -17.68 22.77 7.61
C ASN A 265 -17.02 23.99 8.26
N SER A 266 -17.69 24.63 9.22
CA SER A 266 -17.13 25.76 9.96
C SER A 266 -15.90 25.36 10.78
N PHE A 267 -15.89 24.19 11.40
CA PHE A 267 -14.71 23.65 12.09
C PHE A 267 -13.53 23.48 11.12
N HIS A 268 -13.71 22.78 10.00
CA HIS A 268 -12.64 22.57 9.03
C HIS A 268 -12.18 23.86 8.34
N ALA A 269 -13.06 24.87 8.20
CA ALA A 269 -12.68 26.19 7.72
C ALA A 269 -11.71 26.88 8.68
N THR A 270 -11.92 26.80 10.00
CA THR A 270 -10.95 27.34 10.98
C THR A 270 -9.63 26.58 10.99
N CYS A 271 -9.65 25.27 10.70
CA CYS A 271 -8.43 24.48 10.51
C CYS A 271 -7.66 24.92 9.26
N ALA A 272 -8.35 25.20 8.15
CA ALA A 272 -7.73 25.70 6.93
C ALA A 272 -7.18 27.13 7.09
N ASP A 273 -7.80 27.96 7.94
CA ASP A 273 -7.37 29.32 8.28
C ASP A 273 -6.23 29.36 9.33
N THR A 274 -5.87 28.21 9.91
CA THR A 274 -4.72 28.08 10.82
C THR A 274 -3.40 28.28 10.05
N TYR A 275 -2.33 28.76 10.70
CA TYR A 275 -1.01 28.86 10.07
C TYR A 275 0.07 28.09 10.85
N PRO A 276 0.75 27.09 10.26
CA PRO A 276 0.47 26.48 8.95
C PRO A 276 -0.94 25.84 8.87
N PRO A 277 -1.54 25.74 7.66
CA PRO A 277 -2.89 25.23 7.50
C PRO A 277 -3.01 23.76 7.86
N ILE A 278 -4.15 23.41 8.46
CA ILE A 278 -4.46 22.05 8.88
C ILE A 278 -5.56 21.50 7.97
N PHE A 279 -5.24 20.45 7.21
CA PHE A 279 -6.20 19.74 6.36
C PHE A 279 -6.45 18.33 6.88
N TYR A 280 -7.60 18.14 7.52
CA TYR A 280 -8.06 16.82 7.95
C TYR A 280 -8.84 16.07 6.87
N MET A 281 -9.69 16.79 6.13
CA MET A 281 -10.48 16.24 5.03
C MET A 281 -9.62 16.08 3.76
N ASN A 282 -9.80 14.95 3.06
CA ASN A 282 -9.18 14.68 1.77
C ASN A 282 -10.23 14.64 0.64
N ASP A 283 -9.84 14.21 -0.56
CA ASP A 283 -10.76 14.13 -1.71
C ASP A 283 -11.89 13.11 -1.52
N VAL A 284 -11.64 12.04 -0.77
CA VAL A 284 -12.66 11.05 -0.43
C VAL A 284 -13.67 11.65 0.55
N SER A 285 -13.22 12.44 1.52
CA SER A 285 -14.10 13.21 2.41
C SER A 285 -14.99 14.17 1.61
N ARG A 286 -14.41 14.89 0.65
CA ARG A 286 -15.15 15.79 -0.25
C ARG A 286 -16.14 15.03 -1.15
N ALA A 287 -15.79 13.83 -1.60
CA ALA A 287 -16.70 12.96 -2.34
C ALA A 287 -17.88 12.50 -1.47
N ALA A 288 -17.65 12.17 -0.20
CA ALA A 288 -18.73 11.83 0.74
C ALA A 288 -19.69 13.00 0.98
N ILE A 289 -19.18 14.23 1.07
CA ILE A 289 -20.01 15.45 1.11
C ILE A 289 -20.91 15.52 -0.13
N ARG A 290 -20.33 15.42 -1.33
CA ARG A 290 -21.09 15.47 -2.59
C ARG A 290 -22.15 14.37 -2.67
N ALA A 291 -21.81 13.15 -2.24
CA ALA A 291 -22.75 12.04 -2.19
C ALA A 291 -23.96 12.34 -1.29
N VAL A 292 -23.74 12.86 -0.09
CA VAL A 292 -24.84 13.22 0.83
C VAL A 292 -25.73 14.33 0.24
N GLU A 293 -25.14 15.36 -0.36
CA GLU A 293 -25.92 16.43 -1.01
C GLU A 293 -26.76 15.89 -2.18
N GLN A 294 -26.21 14.98 -2.99
CA GLN A 294 -26.95 14.32 -4.07
C GLN A 294 -28.10 13.43 -3.55
N ILE A 295 -27.86 12.68 -2.47
CA ILE A 295 -28.88 11.86 -1.82
C ILE A 295 -30.02 12.74 -1.29
N ASN A 296 -29.70 13.86 -0.63
CA ASN A 296 -30.71 14.82 -0.15
C ASN A 296 -31.49 15.46 -1.30
N ALA A 297 -30.81 15.86 -2.37
CA ALA A 297 -31.45 16.44 -3.55
C ALA A 297 -32.42 15.45 -4.21
N ALA A 298 -32.00 14.19 -4.41
CA ALA A 298 -32.83 13.16 -5.01
C ALA A 298 -34.05 12.78 -4.13
N ALA A 299 -33.90 12.82 -2.81
CA ALA A 299 -35.00 12.58 -1.88
C ALA A 299 -35.99 13.75 -1.79
N GLY A 300 -35.66 14.93 -2.34
CA GLY A 300 -36.48 16.15 -2.26
C GLY A 300 -36.58 16.75 -0.85
N ARG A 301 -35.84 16.21 0.12
CA ARG A 301 -35.75 16.67 1.52
C ARG A 301 -34.44 16.19 2.14
N THR A 302 -34.05 16.79 3.26
CA THR A 302 -32.87 16.35 4.01
C THR A 302 -33.11 14.99 4.67
N VAL A 303 -32.42 13.95 4.19
CA VAL A 303 -32.45 12.55 4.68
C VAL A 303 -31.12 12.10 5.29
N ALA A 304 -30.03 12.80 4.98
CA ALA A 304 -28.68 12.50 5.46
C ALA A 304 -27.92 13.76 5.87
N ALA A 305 -27.04 13.63 6.87
CA ALA A 305 -26.19 14.69 7.38
C ALA A 305 -24.76 14.21 7.61
N TYR A 306 -23.78 14.79 6.90
CA TYR A 306 -22.37 14.46 7.14
C TYR A 306 -21.76 15.27 8.27
N THR A 307 -20.78 14.68 8.94
CA THR A 307 -19.88 15.38 9.85
C THR A 307 -18.50 14.74 9.86
N PHE A 308 -17.47 15.54 10.07
CA PHE A 308 -16.08 15.13 10.07
C PHE A 308 -15.39 15.67 11.32
N ASP A 309 -14.67 14.80 12.04
CA ASP A 309 -13.81 15.20 13.16
C ASP A 309 -12.40 15.54 12.64
N ALA A 310 -11.39 15.52 13.52
CA ALA A 310 -9.99 15.70 13.17
C ALA A 310 -9.42 14.47 12.42
N GLY A 311 -9.93 14.21 11.22
CA GLY A 311 -9.51 13.14 10.29
C GLY A 311 -10.42 13.07 9.06
N PRO A 312 -10.12 12.21 8.07
CA PRO A 312 -10.85 12.16 6.81
C PRO A 312 -12.14 11.32 6.85
N ASN A 313 -12.40 10.62 7.96
CA ASN A 313 -13.55 9.71 8.08
C ASN A 313 -14.86 10.48 8.16
N ALA A 314 -15.83 10.10 7.33
CA ALA A 314 -17.15 10.70 7.32
C ALA A 314 -18.06 9.94 8.29
N VAL A 315 -18.78 10.66 9.15
CA VAL A 315 -19.94 10.14 9.88
C VAL A 315 -21.18 10.73 9.24
N ILE A 316 -22.10 9.89 8.82
CA ILE A 316 -23.33 10.27 8.12
C ILE A 316 -24.52 9.85 8.98
N TYR A 317 -25.21 10.83 9.55
CA TYR A 317 -26.45 10.61 10.28
C TYR A 317 -27.64 10.54 9.33
N TYR A 318 -28.60 9.68 9.66
CA TYR A 318 -29.86 9.51 8.94
C TYR A 318 -30.91 8.95 9.90
N LEU A 319 -32.19 8.98 9.51
CA LEU A 319 -33.24 8.28 10.25
C LEU A 319 -33.40 6.85 9.73
N GLU A 320 -33.73 5.90 10.59
CA GLU A 320 -33.90 4.48 10.23
C GLU A 320 -34.84 4.28 9.04
N LYS A 321 -35.92 5.05 8.93
CA LYS A 321 -36.83 5.01 7.77
C LYS A 321 -36.17 5.36 6.42
N ASP A 322 -35.04 6.06 6.45
CA ASP A 322 -34.28 6.52 5.28
C ASP A 322 -33.06 5.61 4.97
N THR A 323 -32.97 4.44 5.62
CA THR A 323 -31.88 3.46 5.43
C THR A 323 -31.66 3.07 3.98
N GLU A 324 -32.73 2.78 3.22
CA GLU A 324 -32.60 2.37 1.81
C GLU A 324 -32.04 3.51 0.94
N ALA A 325 -32.46 4.76 1.20
CA ALA A 325 -31.96 5.92 0.48
C ALA A 325 -30.48 6.18 0.77
N VAL A 326 -30.06 6.10 2.03
CA VAL A 326 -28.70 6.46 2.45
C VAL A 326 -27.76 5.27 2.34
N VAL A 327 -28.02 4.21 3.12
CA VAL A 327 -27.17 3.01 3.17
C VAL A 327 -27.22 2.26 1.85
N GLY A 328 -28.39 2.12 1.22
CA GLY A 328 -28.52 1.46 -0.08
C GLY A 328 -27.67 2.12 -1.17
N THR A 329 -27.61 3.45 -1.19
CA THR A 329 -26.76 4.21 -2.12
C THR A 329 -25.28 3.94 -1.86
N PHE A 330 -24.80 4.09 -0.62
CA PHE A 330 -23.39 3.82 -0.31
C PHE A 330 -23.00 2.35 -0.48
N TYR A 331 -23.89 1.40 -0.17
CA TYR A 331 -23.65 -0.03 -0.32
C TYR A 331 -23.48 -0.42 -1.79
N HIS A 332 -24.33 0.10 -2.68
CA HIS A 332 -24.20 -0.11 -4.12
C HIS A 332 -22.93 0.55 -4.69
N VAL A 333 -22.63 1.78 -4.24
CA VAL A 333 -21.40 2.48 -4.62
C VAL A 333 -20.17 1.70 -4.20
N LEU A 334 -20.18 1.00 -3.07
CA LEU A 334 -19.02 0.22 -2.60
C LEU A 334 -19.02 -1.24 -3.09
N GLY A 335 -19.91 -1.63 -4.00
CA GLY A 335 -19.91 -2.94 -4.65
C GLY A 335 -20.65 -4.05 -3.90
N GLY A 336 -21.48 -3.72 -2.91
CA GLY A 336 -22.34 -4.68 -2.22
C GLY A 336 -23.58 -5.08 -3.05
N ALA A 337 -24.01 -6.34 -2.94
CA ALA A 337 -25.23 -6.86 -3.58
C ALA A 337 -26.33 -7.08 -2.54
N GLY A 338 -27.56 -6.61 -2.78
CA GLY A 338 -28.73 -6.95 -1.96
C GLY A 338 -29.67 -5.79 -1.59
N LEU A 339 -29.20 -4.54 -1.57
CA LEU A 339 -30.04 -3.35 -1.42
C LEU A 339 -30.20 -2.66 -2.78
N LYS A 340 -31.43 -2.34 -3.19
CA LYS A 340 -31.67 -1.62 -4.44
C LYS A 340 -31.19 -0.17 -4.27
N PRO A 341 -30.32 0.35 -5.15
CA PRO A 341 -29.94 1.75 -5.09
C PRO A 341 -31.16 2.62 -5.41
N THR A 342 -31.40 3.60 -4.56
CA THR A 342 -32.48 4.58 -4.79
C THR A 342 -32.05 5.68 -5.76
N LEU A 343 -30.73 5.88 -5.94
CA LEU A 343 -30.11 6.89 -6.78
C LEU A 343 -28.78 6.39 -7.37
N SER A 344 -28.46 6.82 -8.58
CA SER A 344 -27.11 6.73 -9.14
C SER A 344 -26.34 8.02 -8.85
N LEU A 345 -25.20 7.92 -8.16
CA LEU A 345 -24.29 9.05 -7.95
C LEU A 345 -23.44 9.32 -9.20
N ASP A 346 -22.88 10.52 -9.30
CA ASP A 346 -21.92 10.88 -10.35
C ASP A 346 -20.70 9.93 -10.36
N GLU A 347 -20.25 9.51 -11.55
CA GLU A 347 -19.16 8.54 -11.69
C GLU A 347 -17.86 8.97 -10.98
N GLY A 348 -17.53 10.27 -11.01
CA GLY A 348 -16.35 10.79 -10.30
C GLY A 348 -16.44 10.66 -8.78
N VAL A 349 -17.65 10.83 -8.21
CA VAL A 349 -17.90 10.62 -6.78
C VAL A 349 -17.80 9.13 -6.44
N VAL A 350 -18.38 8.27 -7.29
CA VAL A 350 -18.31 6.81 -7.15
C VAL A 350 -16.86 6.32 -7.17
N GLY A 351 -16.06 6.79 -8.13
CA GLY A 351 -14.66 6.39 -8.26
C GLY A 351 -13.82 6.74 -7.02
N LEU A 352 -13.97 7.97 -6.50
CA LEU A 352 -13.27 8.41 -5.30
C LEU A 352 -13.70 7.64 -4.05
N LEU A 353 -15.01 7.38 -3.88
CA LEU A 353 -15.51 6.62 -2.74
C LEU A 353 -15.08 5.16 -2.79
N LYS A 354 -15.17 4.49 -3.95
CA LYS A 354 -14.69 3.11 -4.14
C LYS A 354 -13.19 2.95 -3.89
N GLY A 355 -12.39 3.89 -4.38
CA GLY A 355 -10.94 3.85 -4.21
C GLY A 355 -10.47 4.26 -2.80
N GLY A 356 -11.32 4.96 -2.04
CA GLY A 356 -10.92 5.65 -0.82
C GLY A 356 -11.54 5.15 0.48
N VAL A 357 -12.68 4.48 0.44
CA VAL A 357 -13.35 3.95 1.65
C VAL A 357 -12.91 2.51 1.88
N SER A 358 -12.25 2.27 3.02
CA SER A 358 -11.75 0.94 3.42
C SER A 358 -12.79 0.08 4.13
N ARG A 359 -13.68 0.71 4.90
CA ARG A 359 -14.71 0.02 5.71
C ARG A 359 -15.90 0.94 5.94
N VAL A 360 -17.08 0.32 6.10
CA VAL A 360 -18.29 0.98 6.58
C VAL A 360 -18.66 0.42 7.95
N ILE A 361 -19.02 1.29 8.89
CA ILE A 361 -19.56 0.90 10.19
C ILE A 361 -20.98 1.47 10.28
N LEU A 362 -21.96 0.62 10.54
CA LEU A 362 -23.34 1.02 10.79
C LEU A 362 -23.56 0.96 12.30
N THR A 363 -24.21 1.99 12.84
CA THR A 363 -24.54 2.07 14.26
C THR A 363 -25.73 3.01 14.47
N GLY A 364 -26.14 3.19 15.73
CA GLY A 364 -27.21 4.10 16.13
C GLY A 364 -26.85 4.88 17.39
N VAL A 365 -27.80 5.68 17.86
CA VAL A 365 -27.71 6.32 19.16
C VAL A 365 -27.65 5.26 20.28
N GLY A 366 -26.77 5.47 21.26
CA GLY A 366 -26.43 4.49 22.28
C GLY A 366 -26.54 5.01 23.70
N GLU A 367 -26.45 4.07 24.63
CA GLU A 367 -26.39 4.29 26.07
C GLU A 367 -25.00 4.76 26.56
N GLY A 368 -24.95 5.23 27.81
CA GLY A 368 -23.71 5.65 28.46
C GLY A 368 -22.89 4.47 28.99
N PRO A 369 -21.82 4.71 29.77
CA PRO A 369 -20.99 3.62 30.29
C PRO A 369 -21.77 2.60 31.12
N ILE A 370 -21.46 1.31 30.93
CA ILE A 370 -22.11 0.18 31.62
C ILE A 370 -21.06 -0.59 32.42
N LYS A 371 -21.32 -0.82 33.71
CA LYS A 371 -20.54 -1.75 34.54
C LYS A 371 -20.79 -3.19 34.06
N THR A 372 -19.75 -3.98 33.91
CA THR A 372 -19.81 -5.35 33.38
C THR A 372 -19.05 -6.34 34.27
N GLU A 373 -19.42 -7.60 34.17
CA GLU A 373 -18.74 -8.76 34.77
C GLU A 373 -17.72 -9.39 33.80
N GLU A 374 -17.54 -8.81 32.60
CA GLU A 374 -16.45 -9.12 31.67
C GLU A 374 -15.17 -8.45 32.16
N TYR A 375 -14.19 -9.23 32.62
CA TYR A 375 -12.93 -8.73 33.18
C TYR A 375 -11.76 -9.04 32.24
N LEU A 376 -10.86 -8.08 32.09
CA LEU A 376 -9.57 -8.22 31.40
C LEU A 376 -8.42 -8.56 32.36
N ILE A 377 -8.73 -8.68 33.65
CA ILE A 377 -7.78 -8.99 34.73
C ILE A 377 -8.41 -10.07 35.63
N ALA A 378 -7.69 -11.17 35.80
CA ALA A 378 -8.10 -12.31 36.62
C ALA A 378 -8.14 -11.93 38.11
N GLU A 379 -8.72 -12.80 38.94
CA GLU A 379 -8.86 -12.56 40.38
C GLU A 379 -7.52 -12.47 41.14
N ASP A 380 -6.46 -13.03 40.57
CA ASP A 380 -5.10 -12.96 41.10
C ASP A 380 -4.34 -11.69 40.66
N GLY A 381 -4.98 -10.81 39.88
CA GLY A 381 -4.38 -9.58 39.39
C GLY A 381 -3.47 -9.76 38.18
N THR A 382 -3.45 -10.94 37.56
CA THR A 382 -2.82 -11.15 36.26
C THR A 382 -3.77 -10.68 35.15
N PRO A 383 -3.28 -9.96 34.13
CA PRO A 383 -4.09 -9.71 32.93
C PRO A 383 -4.57 -11.06 32.37
N GLU A 384 -5.88 -11.24 32.23
CA GLU A 384 -6.37 -12.38 31.44
C GLU A 384 -5.80 -12.17 30.05
N LYS A 385 -5.06 -13.17 29.55
CA LYS A 385 -4.46 -13.08 28.21
C LYS A 385 -5.57 -12.65 27.27
N THR A 386 -5.34 -11.55 26.57
CA THR A 386 -6.03 -11.23 25.32
C THR A 386 -5.76 -12.39 24.37
N GLU A 387 -6.54 -13.45 24.50
CA GLU A 387 -6.54 -14.52 23.53
C GLU A 387 -7.24 -13.97 22.29
N VAL A 388 -6.48 -13.20 21.50
CA VAL A 388 -6.59 -13.37 20.07
C VAL A 388 -6.42 -14.87 19.88
N PRO A 389 -7.44 -15.61 19.42
CA PRO A 389 -7.38 -17.07 19.36
C PRO A 389 -6.05 -17.44 18.74
N LEU A 390 -5.29 -18.37 19.33
CA LEU A 390 -3.94 -18.71 18.85
C LEU A 390 -3.86 -18.85 17.32
N PRO A 391 -4.86 -19.45 16.62
CA PRO A 391 -4.88 -19.46 15.15
C PRO A 391 -4.89 -18.07 14.50
N LYS A 392 -5.64 -17.13 15.08
CA LYS A 392 -5.79 -15.75 14.63
C LYS A 392 -4.56 -14.89 14.99
N ALA A 393 -3.92 -15.14 16.14
CA ALA A 393 -2.66 -14.50 16.52
C ALA A 393 -1.50 -14.95 15.63
N ILE A 394 -1.42 -16.26 15.36
CA ILE A 394 -0.51 -16.85 14.37
C ILE A 394 -0.78 -16.22 13.01
N LEU A 395 -2.04 -16.16 12.55
CA LEU A 395 -2.39 -15.57 11.26
C LEU A 395 -1.97 -14.08 11.15
N TYR A 396 -2.21 -13.26 12.18
CA TYR A 396 -1.78 -11.86 12.20
C TYR A 396 -0.26 -11.67 12.32
N ALA A 397 0.47 -12.65 12.85
CA ALA A 397 1.92 -12.62 12.83
C ALA A 397 2.46 -12.65 11.39
N PHE A 398 1.76 -13.34 10.48
CA PHE A 398 2.17 -13.50 9.08
C PHE A 398 1.50 -12.52 8.12
N LEU A 399 0.38 -11.89 8.47
CA LEU A 399 -0.28 -10.92 7.59
C LEU A 399 0.10 -9.46 7.94
N PRO A 400 0.13 -8.55 6.95
CA PRO A 400 0.28 -7.12 7.19
C PRO A 400 -0.85 -6.57 8.06
N ALA A 401 -0.57 -5.57 8.89
CA ALA A 401 -1.60 -4.85 9.62
C ALA A 401 -2.64 -4.29 8.64
N GLY A 402 -3.92 -4.42 8.98
CA GLY A 402 -5.02 -3.98 8.12
C GLY A 402 -5.29 -4.86 6.89
N TYR A 403 -4.68 -6.06 6.79
CA TYR A 403 -5.06 -7.06 5.79
C TYR A 403 -6.58 -7.35 5.83
N PRO A 404 -7.26 -7.50 4.68
CA PRO A 404 -6.71 -7.55 3.32
C PRO A 404 -6.51 -6.19 2.63
N HIS A 405 -6.88 -5.08 3.27
CA HIS A 405 -7.04 -3.79 2.57
C HIS A 405 -5.75 -2.98 2.40
N THR A 406 -4.67 -3.37 3.09
CA THR A 406 -3.36 -2.72 2.98
C THR A 406 -2.48 -3.33 1.90
N VAL A 407 -2.98 -4.32 1.18
CA VAL A 407 -2.33 -4.97 0.04
C VAL A 407 -3.23 -5.06 -1.17
N THR A 408 -2.67 -5.22 -2.37
CA THR A 408 -3.46 -5.48 -3.58
C THR A 408 -4.17 -6.85 -3.52
N ASP A 409 -5.25 -6.98 -4.28
CA ASP A 409 -6.15 -8.15 -4.24
C ASP A 409 -5.51 -9.46 -4.76
N ASP A 410 -4.39 -9.35 -5.49
CA ASP A 410 -3.56 -10.45 -5.98
C ASP A 410 -2.49 -10.94 -4.99
N TYR A 411 -2.29 -10.24 -3.86
CA TYR A 411 -1.26 -10.58 -2.86
C TYR A 411 -1.42 -11.99 -2.30
N LEU A 412 -2.63 -12.37 -1.87
CA LEU A 412 -2.85 -13.68 -1.25
C LEU A 412 -2.58 -14.82 -2.23
N ALA A 413 -3.03 -14.66 -3.49
CA ALA A 413 -2.78 -15.65 -4.54
C ALA A 413 -1.28 -15.79 -4.78
N TYR A 414 -0.56 -14.68 -4.93
CA TYR A 414 0.89 -14.69 -5.08
C TYR A 414 1.58 -15.38 -3.90
N GLN A 415 1.32 -14.94 -2.66
CA GLN A 415 1.97 -15.48 -1.46
C GLN A 415 1.70 -16.96 -1.22
N THR A 416 0.52 -17.44 -1.59
CA THR A 416 0.19 -18.87 -1.50
C THR A 416 1.09 -19.69 -2.42
N TYR A 417 1.23 -19.28 -3.68
CA TYR A 417 2.08 -19.98 -4.63
C TYR A 417 3.57 -19.81 -4.31
N ASP A 418 4.01 -18.62 -3.89
CA ASP A 418 5.39 -18.32 -3.47
C ASP A 418 5.80 -19.17 -2.25
N SER A 419 4.87 -19.38 -1.30
CA SER A 419 5.09 -20.29 -0.16
C SER A 419 5.23 -21.75 -0.59
N LEU A 420 4.34 -22.25 -1.47
CA LEU A 420 4.45 -23.62 -1.97
C LEU A 420 5.74 -23.83 -2.78
N GLN A 421 6.16 -22.81 -3.53
CA GLN A 421 7.44 -22.75 -4.21
C GLN A 421 8.59 -22.87 -3.20
N ALA A 422 8.66 -21.99 -2.20
CA ALA A 422 9.76 -21.95 -1.22
C ALA A 422 9.88 -23.26 -0.43
N PHE A 423 8.75 -23.91 -0.12
CA PHE A 423 8.73 -25.24 0.48
C PHE A 423 9.43 -26.29 -0.38
N ALA A 424 9.08 -26.38 -1.67
CA ALA A 424 9.71 -27.31 -2.60
C ALA A 424 11.21 -27.01 -2.77
N SER A 425 11.56 -25.72 -2.90
CA SER A 425 12.95 -25.24 -3.05
C SER A 425 13.84 -25.60 -1.85
N SER A 426 13.28 -25.60 -0.64
CA SER A 426 14.00 -25.98 0.58
C SER A 426 14.40 -27.45 0.57
N ILE A 427 13.51 -28.32 0.07
CA ILE A 427 13.78 -29.76 -0.06
C ILE A 427 14.83 -30.02 -1.15
N THR A 428 14.69 -29.40 -2.34
CA THR A 428 15.66 -29.55 -3.42
C THR A 428 17.04 -29.03 -3.04
N SER A 429 17.10 -27.93 -2.28
CA SER A 429 18.35 -27.37 -1.77
C SER A 429 19.09 -28.33 -0.84
N LEU A 430 18.39 -29.08 0.03
CA LEU A 430 19.02 -30.07 0.90
C LEU A 430 19.57 -31.27 0.13
N LEU A 431 18.85 -31.76 -0.87
CA LEU A 431 19.31 -32.85 -1.76
C LEU A 431 20.54 -32.42 -2.57
N ALA A 432 20.52 -31.21 -3.13
CA ALA A 432 21.65 -30.64 -3.85
C ALA A 432 22.86 -30.44 -2.93
N ASN A 433 22.66 -29.90 -1.72
CA ASN A 433 23.72 -29.69 -0.73
C ASN A 433 24.42 -30.99 -0.33
N ARG A 434 23.68 -32.10 -0.16
CA ARG A 434 24.27 -33.42 0.06
C ARG A 434 25.23 -33.80 -1.07
N ALA A 435 24.79 -33.64 -2.32
CA ALA A 435 25.63 -33.94 -3.49
C ALA A 435 26.86 -33.01 -3.58
N VAL A 436 26.74 -31.72 -3.24
CA VAL A 436 27.92 -30.83 -3.17
C VAL A 436 28.92 -31.30 -2.13
N LEU A 437 28.47 -31.69 -0.93
CA LEU A 437 29.35 -32.18 0.14
C LEU A 437 30.08 -33.47 -0.29
N GLU A 438 29.36 -34.42 -0.86
CA GLU A 438 29.94 -35.64 -1.46
C GLU A 438 30.94 -35.28 -2.57
N GLY A 439 30.60 -34.32 -3.45
CA GLY A 439 31.43 -33.83 -4.53
C GLY A 439 32.73 -33.15 -4.07
N LEU A 440 32.72 -32.48 -2.91
CA LEU A 440 33.88 -31.91 -2.25
C LEU A 440 34.73 -32.95 -1.48
N GLY A 441 34.27 -34.21 -1.44
CA GLY A 441 34.98 -35.32 -0.79
C GLY A 441 34.69 -35.46 0.70
N VAL A 442 33.59 -34.91 1.20
CA VAL A 442 33.12 -35.22 2.56
C VAL A 442 32.73 -36.70 2.62
N GLY A 443 33.42 -37.47 3.47
CA GLY A 443 33.28 -38.92 3.56
C GLY A 443 34.34 -39.72 2.79
N ASP A 444 35.24 -39.07 2.04
CA ASP A 444 36.38 -39.70 1.37
C ASP A 444 37.68 -39.42 2.14
N SER A 445 38.29 -40.46 2.72
CA SER A 445 39.55 -40.35 3.47
C SER A 445 40.75 -39.93 2.62
N SER A 446 40.64 -40.00 1.28
CA SER A 446 41.68 -39.58 0.35
C SER A 446 41.55 -38.13 -0.14
N SER A 447 40.45 -37.46 0.19
CA SER A 447 40.20 -36.06 -0.20
C SER A 447 40.94 -35.07 0.72
N SER A 448 41.60 -34.07 0.13
CA SER A 448 42.25 -33.00 0.89
C SER A 448 41.25 -31.90 1.25
N PRO A 449 41.06 -31.58 2.55
CA PRO A 449 40.22 -30.44 2.97
C PRO A 449 40.68 -29.11 2.36
N THR A 450 42.00 -28.94 2.18
CA THR A 450 42.59 -27.76 1.53
C THR A 450 42.20 -27.68 0.06
N GLY A 451 42.19 -28.81 -0.66
CA GLY A 451 41.76 -28.87 -2.05
C GLY A 451 40.28 -28.50 -2.21
N ALA A 452 39.41 -29.01 -1.33
CA ALA A 452 37.99 -28.65 -1.29
C ALA A 452 37.78 -27.16 -0.99
N LEU A 453 38.56 -26.59 -0.08
CA LEU A 453 38.52 -25.16 0.25
C LEU A 453 38.94 -24.29 -0.94
N ILE A 454 40.02 -24.63 -1.65
CA ILE A 454 40.48 -23.89 -2.85
C ILE A 454 39.41 -23.92 -3.95
N LEU A 455 38.81 -25.09 -4.19
CA LEU A 455 37.74 -25.27 -5.16
C LEU A 455 36.54 -24.36 -4.86
N LYS A 456 36.15 -24.28 -3.58
CA LYS A 456 35.08 -23.40 -3.10
C LYS A 456 35.41 -21.92 -3.26
N ILE A 457 36.60 -21.50 -2.82
CA ILE A 457 37.05 -20.09 -2.90
C ILE A 457 37.10 -19.61 -4.36
N THR A 458 37.56 -20.46 -5.28
CA THR A 458 37.59 -20.13 -6.72
C THR A 458 36.18 -19.93 -7.26
N GLY A 459 35.25 -20.82 -6.92
CA GLY A 459 33.84 -20.68 -7.25
C GLY A 459 33.24 -19.38 -6.72
N ASP A 460 33.46 -19.08 -5.43
CA ASP A 460 32.92 -17.88 -4.76
C ASP A 460 33.45 -16.59 -5.38
N THR A 461 34.74 -16.56 -5.77
CA THR A 461 35.36 -15.38 -6.40
C THR A 461 34.72 -15.05 -7.74
N ILE A 462 34.56 -16.06 -8.61
CA ILE A 462 33.93 -15.87 -9.92
C ILE A 462 32.45 -15.50 -9.78
N SER A 463 31.76 -16.11 -8.82
CA SER A 463 30.35 -15.85 -8.49
C SER A 463 30.11 -14.38 -8.09
N ARG A 464 31.01 -13.80 -7.27
CA ARG A 464 30.96 -12.38 -6.89
C ARG A 464 31.20 -11.44 -8.07
N ILE A 465 32.13 -11.78 -8.97
CA ILE A 465 32.36 -11.00 -10.19
C ILE A 465 31.11 -11.05 -11.09
N ALA A 466 30.50 -12.23 -11.27
CA ALA A 466 29.28 -12.40 -12.03
C ALA A 466 28.10 -11.59 -11.45
N THR A 467 27.98 -11.55 -10.11
CA THR A 467 26.98 -10.73 -9.39
C THR A 467 27.09 -9.25 -9.80
N ILE A 468 28.30 -8.68 -9.72
CA ILE A 468 28.55 -7.27 -10.03
C ILE A 468 28.24 -6.97 -11.50
N LEU A 469 28.73 -7.81 -12.42
CA LEU A 469 28.53 -7.63 -13.85
C LEU A 469 27.04 -7.74 -14.24
N PHE A 470 26.31 -8.68 -13.64
CA PHE A 470 24.89 -8.86 -13.91
C PHE A 470 24.06 -7.70 -13.36
N ALA A 471 24.30 -7.29 -12.11
CA ALA A 471 23.63 -6.14 -11.51
C ALA A 471 23.85 -4.87 -12.35
N HIS A 472 25.08 -4.61 -12.78
CA HIS A 472 25.40 -3.47 -13.64
C HIS A 472 24.68 -3.54 -15.00
N ARG A 473 24.66 -4.72 -15.65
CA ARG A 473 24.12 -4.85 -17.02
C ARG A 473 22.59 -4.91 -17.05
N MET A 474 21.96 -5.55 -16.06
CA MET A 474 20.53 -5.91 -16.09
C MET A 474 19.69 -5.16 -15.06
N GLY A 475 20.27 -4.48 -14.08
CA GLY A 475 19.54 -3.89 -12.94
C GLY A 475 18.32 -3.06 -13.34
N GLN A 476 18.47 -2.18 -14.34
CA GLN A 476 17.39 -1.31 -14.82
C GLN A 476 16.30 -2.02 -15.61
N ALA A 477 16.55 -3.24 -16.08
CA ALA A 477 15.55 -4.04 -16.78
C ALA A 477 14.70 -4.88 -15.80
N ILE A 478 15.17 -5.09 -14.56
CA ILE A 478 14.52 -6.01 -13.62
C ILE A 478 13.19 -5.44 -13.13
N GLU A 479 13.15 -4.17 -12.73
CA GLU A 479 11.92 -3.56 -12.21
C GLU A 479 10.78 -3.52 -13.25
N PRO A 480 11.00 -3.02 -14.48
CA PRO A 480 9.98 -3.07 -15.52
C PRO A 480 9.50 -4.49 -15.88
N GLU A 481 10.40 -5.47 -15.87
CA GLU A 481 10.16 -6.85 -16.29
C GLU A 481 10.15 -7.82 -15.09
N CYS A 482 9.69 -7.35 -13.92
CA CYS A 482 9.86 -8.05 -12.65
C CYS A 482 9.31 -9.47 -12.68
N LYS A 483 8.16 -9.70 -13.31
CA LYS A 483 7.55 -11.03 -13.46
C LYS A 483 8.44 -12.03 -14.20
N PHE A 484 9.05 -11.60 -15.31
CA PHE A 484 9.97 -12.44 -16.08
C PHE A 484 11.23 -12.76 -15.27
N TYR A 485 11.81 -11.74 -14.60
CA TYR A 485 13.02 -11.93 -13.80
C TYR A 485 12.77 -12.74 -12.53
N ARG A 486 11.58 -12.65 -11.93
CA ARG A 486 11.17 -13.48 -10.79
C ARG A 486 11.10 -14.96 -11.18
N PHE A 487 10.57 -15.26 -12.37
CA PHE A 487 10.56 -16.62 -12.92
C PHE A 487 11.96 -17.09 -13.34
N LEU A 488 12.73 -16.23 -14.02
CA LEU A 488 14.08 -16.54 -14.48
C LEU A 488 15.05 -16.83 -13.33
N ALA A 489 14.89 -16.15 -12.19
CA ALA A 489 15.70 -16.39 -11.00
C ALA A 489 15.63 -17.86 -10.57
N ASP A 490 14.43 -18.43 -10.52
CA ASP A 490 14.23 -19.83 -10.13
C ASP A 490 14.74 -20.80 -11.19
N LEU A 491 14.64 -20.46 -12.47
CA LEU A 491 15.27 -21.26 -13.52
C LEU A 491 16.80 -21.32 -13.34
N PHE A 492 17.44 -20.22 -12.93
CA PHE A 492 18.86 -20.22 -12.57
C PHE A 492 19.12 -21.07 -11.32
N ASN A 493 18.28 -20.95 -10.29
CA ASN A 493 18.41 -21.74 -9.07
C ASN A 493 18.35 -23.24 -9.36
N ASP A 494 17.32 -23.69 -10.06
CA ASP A 494 17.09 -25.12 -10.32
C ASP A 494 18.18 -25.68 -11.24
N SER A 495 18.60 -24.90 -12.24
CA SER A 495 19.75 -25.26 -13.08
C SER A 495 21.03 -25.43 -12.26
N ALA A 496 21.27 -24.56 -11.27
CA ALA A 496 22.41 -24.68 -10.37
C ALA A 496 22.33 -25.95 -9.51
N GLN A 497 21.14 -26.26 -8.98
CA GLN A 497 20.94 -27.45 -8.15
C GLN A 497 21.07 -28.75 -8.98
N PHE A 498 20.68 -28.77 -10.26
CA PHE A 498 20.95 -29.90 -11.15
C PHE A 498 22.43 -30.08 -11.45
N LEU A 499 23.18 -28.98 -11.61
CA LEU A 499 24.63 -29.02 -11.74
C LEU A 499 25.28 -29.58 -10.47
N ASP A 500 24.79 -29.22 -9.29
CA ASP A 500 25.28 -29.75 -8.02
C ASP A 500 25.16 -31.27 -7.93
N LEU A 501 24.03 -31.84 -8.38
CA LEU A 501 23.81 -33.29 -8.40
C LEU A 501 24.79 -34.05 -9.29
N LEU A 502 25.39 -33.38 -10.28
CA LEU A 502 26.43 -33.97 -11.12
C LEU A 502 27.81 -33.98 -10.44
N THR A 503 28.04 -33.12 -9.44
CA THR A 503 29.38 -32.93 -8.86
C THR A 503 30.04 -34.20 -8.29
N PRO A 504 29.33 -35.16 -7.66
CA PRO A 504 29.96 -36.40 -7.17
C PRO A 504 30.47 -37.32 -8.28
N ALA A 505 29.88 -37.24 -9.47
CA ALA A 505 30.19 -38.14 -10.59
C ALA A 505 31.35 -37.65 -11.47
N LEU A 506 31.87 -36.44 -11.21
CA LEU A 506 32.82 -35.78 -12.12
C LEU A 506 34.27 -35.82 -11.62
N PRO A 507 35.26 -35.94 -12.53
CA PRO A 507 36.67 -35.77 -12.22
C PRO A 507 37.01 -34.28 -11.98
N TYR A 508 38.19 -34.01 -11.43
CA TYR A 508 38.57 -32.68 -10.89
C TYR A 508 38.33 -31.48 -11.83
N LEU A 509 38.81 -31.53 -13.09
CA LEU A 509 38.69 -30.40 -14.01
C LEU A 509 37.24 -30.11 -14.44
N PRO A 510 36.44 -31.10 -14.92
CA PRO A 510 35.01 -30.89 -15.16
C PRO A 510 34.22 -30.49 -13.90
N LYS A 511 34.56 -31.06 -12.74
CA LYS A 511 33.94 -30.72 -11.45
C LYS A 511 34.10 -29.24 -11.11
N LEU A 512 35.31 -28.68 -11.29
CA LEU A 512 35.55 -27.24 -11.11
C LEU A 512 34.65 -26.40 -12.03
N GLY A 513 34.55 -26.77 -13.32
CA GLY A 513 33.70 -26.06 -14.27
C GLY A 513 32.21 -26.07 -13.86
N VAL A 514 31.72 -27.20 -13.35
CA VAL A 514 30.33 -27.36 -12.88
C VAL A 514 30.08 -26.55 -11.61
N ILE A 515 30.96 -26.61 -10.61
CA ILE A 515 30.83 -25.84 -9.36
C ILE A 515 30.83 -24.34 -9.63
N VAL A 516 31.76 -23.87 -10.48
CA VAL A 516 31.81 -22.45 -10.88
C VAL A 516 30.52 -22.04 -11.60
N SER A 517 30.05 -22.86 -12.53
CA SER A 517 28.82 -22.58 -13.29
C SER A 517 27.59 -22.54 -12.37
N ALA A 518 27.47 -23.47 -11.43
CA ALA A 518 26.42 -23.48 -10.42
C ALA A 518 26.50 -22.25 -9.50
N GLY A 519 27.70 -21.85 -9.07
CA GLY A 519 27.91 -20.64 -8.27
C GLY A 519 27.50 -19.35 -8.98
N VAL A 520 27.85 -19.23 -10.27
CA VAL A 520 27.42 -18.13 -11.14
C VAL A 520 25.90 -18.11 -11.22
N LEU A 521 25.25 -19.24 -11.53
CA LEU A 521 23.78 -19.32 -11.63
C LEU A 521 23.09 -18.92 -10.32
N ARG A 522 23.57 -19.37 -9.16
CA ARG A 522 23.02 -18.93 -7.85
C ARG A 522 23.19 -17.42 -7.62
N SER A 523 24.31 -16.86 -8.08
CA SER A 523 24.54 -15.41 -7.99
C SER A 523 23.58 -14.62 -8.88
N LEU A 524 23.34 -15.11 -10.10
CA LEU A 524 22.35 -14.52 -11.01
C LEU A 524 20.93 -14.63 -10.43
N CYS A 525 20.58 -15.78 -9.84
CA CYS A 525 19.35 -15.98 -9.09
C CYS A 525 19.20 -14.93 -7.98
N GLY A 526 20.20 -14.78 -7.11
CA GLY A 526 20.14 -13.85 -5.98
C GLY A 526 19.89 -12.40 -6.40
N VAL A 527 20.53 -11.92 -7.47
CA VAL A 527 20.28 -10.56 -7.97
C VAL A 527 18.88 -10.43 -8.59
N ALA A 528 18.48 -11.38 -9.44
CA ALA A 528 17.19 -11.34 -10.12
C ALA A 528 16.02 -11.50 -9.14
N ALA A 529 16.10 -12.44 -8.20
CA ALA A 529 15.08 -12.69 -7.18
C ALA A 529 14.89 -11.49 -6.27
N ASN A 530 15.96 -10.94 -5.69
CA ASN A 530 15.84 -9.83 -4.74
C ASN A 530 15.29 -8.55 -5.37
N ALA A 531 15.79 -8.18 -6.55
CA ALA A 531 15.33 -6.97 -7.24
C ALA A 531 13.90 -7.11 -7.76
N SER A 532 13.52 -8.28 -8.32
CA SER A 532 12.14 -8.50 -8.76
C SER A 532 11.16 -8.61 -7.58
N LYS A 533 11.56 -9.23 -6.47
CA LYS A 533 10.79 -9.26 -5.21
C LYS A 533 10.51 -7.85 -4.71
N ALA A 534 11.52 -6.97 -4.66
CA ALA A 534 11.33 -5.59 -4.24
C ALA A 534 10.27 -4.84 -5.09
N SER A 535 10.29 -5.02 -6.42
CA SER A 535 9.28 -4.44 -7.30
C SER A 535 7.88 -5.05 -7.10
N LEU A 536 7.79 -6.35 -6.80
CA LEU A 536 6.51 -7.01 -6.49
C LEU A 536 5.96 -6.56 -5.13
N SER A 537 6.78 -6.49 -4.09
CA SER A 537 6.37 -5.97 -2.78
C SER A 537 5.93 -4.51 -2.85
N ALA A 538 6.59 -3.69 -3.69
CA ALA A 538 6.16 -2.33 -3.96
C ALA A 538 4.80 -2.27 -4.66
N HIS A 539 4.52 -3.19 -5.61
CA HIS A 539 3.20 -3.33 -6.22
C HIS A 539 2.13 -3.76 -5.19
N PHE A 540 2.47 -4.71 -4.31
CA PHE A 540 1.53 -5.19 -3.30
C PHE A 540 1.19 -4.15 -2.24
N ALA A 541 2.08 -3.21 -1.92
CA ALA A 541 1.85 -2.21 -0.86
C ALA A 541 0.91 -1.07 -1.33
N LEU A 542 -0.24 -0.90 -0.66
CA LEU A 542 -1.21 0.15 -1.00
C LEU A 542 -1.16 1.39 -0.09
N THR A 543 -0.69 1.26 1.14
CA THR A 543 -0.83 2.31 2.18
C THR A 543 0.50 2.85 2.69
N GLY A 544 1.55 2.79 1.88
CA GLY A 544 2.92 3.14 2.31
C GLY A 544 3.49 2.16 3.34
N ASN A 545 2.92 0.96 3.43
CA ASN A 545 3.26 -0.12 4.36
C ASN A 545 4.37 -1.06 3.83
N LEU A 546 5.18 -0.61 2.85
CA LEU A 546 6.18 -1.46 2.18
C LEU A 546 7.17 -2.12 3.16
N ALA A 547 7.64 -1.38 4.17
CA ALA A 547 8.58 -1.91 5.16
C ALA A 547 7.96 -3.02 6.02
N GLU A 548 6.72 -2.83 6.46
CA GLU A 548 5.98 -3.83 7.24
C GLU A 548 5.66 -5.06 6.39
N LEU A 549 5.17 -4.85 5.17
CA LEU A 549 4.90 -5.90 4.20
C LEU A 549 6.13 -6.78 3.99
N ASN A 550 7.29 -6.18 3.74
CA ASN A 550 8.56 -6.91 3.58
C ASN A 550 8.92 -7.72 4.83
N ALA A 551 8.69 -7.19 6.04
CA ALA A 551 8.94 -7.92 7.28
C ALA A 551 8.01 -9.13 7.45
N LYS A 552 6.74 -8.99 7.03
CA LYS A 552 5.75 -10.07 7.06
C LYS A 552 6.04 -11.15 6.01
N GLU A 553 6.38 -10.76 4.79
CA GLU A 553 6.83 -11.67 3.74
C GLU A 553 8.08 -12.45 4.16
N ALA A 554 9.08 -11.80 4.78
CA ALA A 554 10.25 -12.48 5.32
C ALA A 554 9.90 -13.50 6.42
N SER A 555 8.91 -13.20 7.25
CA SER A 555 8.42 -14.12 8.30
C SER A 555 7.71 -15.33 7.69
N GLN A 556 6.88 -15.11 6.66
CA GLN A 556 6.22 -16.18 5.90
C GLN A 556 7.26 -17.11 5.26
N GLU A 557 8.23 -16.54 4.54
CA GLU A 557 9.31 -17.28 3.87
C GLU A 557 10.14 -18.10 4.87
N THR A 558 10.44 -17.53 6.04
CA THR A 558 11.20 -18.21 7.11
C THR A 558 10.47 -19.45 7.62
N VAL A 559 9.19 -19.33 7.96
CA VAL A 559 8.41 -20.46 8.49
C VAL A 559 8.25 -21.56 7.46
N VAL A 560 7.94 -21.19 6.21
CA VAL A 560 7.84 -22.14 5.11
C VAL A 560 9.17 -22.86 4.88
N SER A 561 10.29 -22.13 4.93
CA SER A 561 11.63 -22.71 4.78
C SER A 561 11.98 -23.67 5.92
N LEU A 562 11.59 -23.35 7.18
CA LEU A 562 11.76 -24.26 8.32
C LEU A 562 10.99 -25.57 8.12
N LEU A 563 9.72 -25.48 7.70
CA LEU A 563 8.92 -26.66 7.39
C LEU A 563 9.51 -27.48 6.24
N GLY A 564 9.97 -26.81 5.18
CA GLY A 564 10.65 -27.43 4.06
C GLY A 564 11.97 -28.10 4.45
N MET A 565 12.76 -27.49 5.34
CA MET A 565 14.00 -28.09 5.86
C MET A 565 13.76 -29.30 6.75
N LEU A 566 12.72 -29.28 7.59
CA LEU A 566 12.32 -30.44 8.40
C LEU A 566 11.87 -31.60 7.52
N ALA A 567 10.99 -31.34 6.56
CA ALA A 567 10.56 -32.33 5.58
C ALA A 567 11.74 -32.84 4.74
N GLY A 568 12.59 -31.94 4.27
CA GLY A 568 13.77 -32.27 3.46
C GLY A 568 14.80 -33.09 4.23
N SER A 569 14.99 -32.85 5.53
CA SER A 569 15.86 -33.66 6.38
C SER A 569 15.35 -35.10 6.52
N LEU A 570 14.03 -35.27 6.62
CA LEU A 570 13.41 -36.59 6.58
C LEU A 570 13.61 -37.26 5.21
N VAL A 571 13.41 -36.53 4.11
CA VAL A 571 13.64 -37.01 2.74
C VAL A 571 15.10 -37.45 2.54
N VAL A 572 16.07 -36.61 2.92
CA VAL A 572 17.52 -36.91 2.81
C VAL A 572 17.89 -38.16 3.59
N ARG A 573 17.23 -38.40 4.73
CA ARG A 573 17.43 -39.60 5.56
C ARG A 573 16.80 -40.87 4.96
N LEU A 574 15.64 -40.75 4.34
CA LEU A 574 14.88 -41.90 3.83
C LEU A 574 15.25 -42.28 2.39
N VAL A 575 15.79 -41.35 1.61
CA VAL A 575 16.09 -41.52 0.19
C VAL A 575 17.60 -41.46 -0.03
N GLU A 576 18.21 -42.64 -0.15
CA GLU A 576 19.65 -42.77 -0.44
C GLU A 576 19.94 -43.16 -1.90
N ASP A 577 18.97 -43.77 -2.58
CA ASP A 577 19.14 -44.21 -3.97
C ASP A 577 19.27 -43.02 -4.93
N LYS A 578 20.36 -42.99 -5.70
CA LYS A 578 20.68 -41.88 -6.62
C LYS A 578 19.62 -41.68 -7.69
N GLN A 579 19.05 -42.75 -8.26
CA GLN A 579 18.01 -42.63 -9.27
C GLN A 579 16.73 -42.02 -8.68
N VAL A 580 16.38 -42.44 -7.46
CA VAL A 580 15.23 -41.86 -6.74
C VAL A 580 15.46 -40.39 -6.41
N VAL A 581 16.68 -39.99 -6.02
CA VAL A 581 17.03 -38.56 -5.82
C VAL A 581 16.84 -37.76 -7.10
N TRP A 582 17.30 -38.25 -8.26
CA TRP A 582 17.12 -37.57 -9.54
C TRP A 582 15.64 -37.44 -9.94
N MET A 583 14.85 -38.51 -9.79
CA MET A 583 13.40 -38.47 -10.06
C MET A 583 12.68 -37.46 -9.15
N LEU A 584 13.02 -37.48 -7.86
CA LEU A 584 12.45 -36.56 -6.88
C LEU A 584 12.87 -35.11 -7.16
N MET A 585 14.11 -34.88 -7.58
CA MET A 585 14.60 -33.56 -7.96
C MET A 585 13.83 -33.01 -9.16
N VAL A 586 13.62 -33.80 -10.21
CA VAL A 586 12.85 -33.40 -11.40
C VAL A 586 11.41 -33.07 -11.02
N PHE A 587 10.79 -33.89 -10.18
CA PHE A 587 9.44 -33.64 -9.70
C PHE A 587 9.35 -32.33 -8.89
N LEU A 588 10.21 -32.15 -7.89
CA LEU A 588 10.21 -30.97 -7.02
C LEU A 588 10.57 -29.69 -7.77
N ALA A 589 11.52 -29.73 -8.71
CA ALA A 589 11.83 -28.61 -9.59
C ALA A 589 10.63 -28.28 -10.50
N GLY A 590 9.92 -29.29 -10.99
CA GLY A 590 8.66 -29.10 -11.73
C GLY A 590 7.58 -28.40 -10.90
N VAL A 591 7.41 -28.81 -9.64
CA VAL A 591 6.52 -28.14 -8.68
C VAL A 591 6.98 -26.70 -8.43
N HIS A 592 8.27 -26.50 -8.14
CA HIS A 592 8.89 -25.20 -7.89
C HIS A 592 8.61 -24.20 -9.02
N LEU A 593 8.94 -24.55 -10.26
CA LEU A 593 8.71 -23.70 -11.43
C LEU A 593 7.22 -23.47 -11.73
N THR A 594 6.38 -24.49 -11.55
CA THR A 594 4.93 -24.37 -11.77
C THR A 594 4.30 -23.41 -10.75
N MET A 595 4.71 -23.49 -9.48
CA MET A 595 4.23 -22.58 -8.44
C MET A 595 4.69 -21.15 -8.71
N ASN A 596 5.97 -20.92 -9.05
CA ASN A 596 6.44 -19.59 -9.44
C ASN A 596 5.63 -19.03 -10.62
N TYR A 597 5.47 -19.83 -11.69
CA TYR A 597 4.70 -19.41 -12.86
C TYR A 597 3.27 -18.98 -12.48
N ARG A 598 2.59 -19.74 -11.61
CA ARG A 598 1.26 -19.37 -11.09
C ARG A 598 1.29 -18.13 -10.21
N ALA A 599 2.31 -17.97 -9.36
CA ALA A 599 2.52 -16.79 -8.53
C ALA A 599 2.60 -15.53 -9.39
N VAL A 600 3.58 -15.43 -10.30
CA VAL A 600 3.78 -14.24 -11.13
C VAL A 600 2.64 -14.00 -12.13
N ARG A 601 1.93 -15.05 -12.54
CA ARG A 601 0.72 -14.95 -13.39
C ARG A 601 -0.48 -14.37 -12.64
N SER A 602 -0.58 -14.56 -11.33
CA SER A 602 -1.67 -14.01 -10.52
C SER A 602 -1.59 -12.49 -10.33
N VAL A 603 -0.37 -11.92 -10.42
CA VAL A 603 -0.10 -10.51 -10.20
C VAL A 603 -0.74 -9.64 -11.30
N LYS A 604 -1.26 -8.47 -10.96
CA LYS A 604 -1.98 -7.55 -11.86
C LYS A 604 -1.26 -6.19 -11.88
N MET A 605 -0.02 -6.19 -12.37
CA MET A 605 0.84 -5.00 -12.41
C MET A 605 0.15 -3.82 -13.09
N ARG A 606 0.19 -2.65 -12.44
CA ARG A 606 -0.40 -1.40 -12.95
C ARG A 606 0.56 -0.57 -13.80
N SER A 607 1.86 -0.86 -13.76
CA SER A 607 2.88 -0.17 -14.57
C SER A 607 2.90 -0.70 -16.01
N LEU A 608 3.06 0.16 -17.00
CA LEU A 608 3.11 -0.23 -18.41
C LEU A 608 4.55 -0.51 -18.86
N ASN A 609 4.95 -1.79 -18.87
CA ASN A 609 6.13 -2.21 -19.62
C ASN A 609 5.80 -2.32 -21.12
N ARG A 610 6.80 -2.60 -21.95
CA ARG A 610 6.63 -2.64 -23.42
C ARG A 610 5.57 -3.64 -23.86
N GLN A 611 5.53 -4.81 -23.23
CA GLN A 611 4.54 -5.83 -23.56
C GLN A 611 3.12 -5.41 -23.18
N ARG A 612 2.90 -4.94 -21.95
CA ARG A 612 1.58 -4.50 -21.49
C ARG A 612 1.08 -3.30 -22.30
N ALA A 613 1.94 -2.32 -22.57
CA ALA A 613 1.62 -1.19 -23.44
C ALA A 613 1.20 -1.65 -24.84
N THR A 614 1.94 -2.58 -25.45
CA THR A 614 1.60 -3.11 -26.78
C THR A 614 0.24 -3.80 -26.80
N ILE A 615 -0.09 -4.60 -25.78
CA ILE A 615 -1.39 -5.27 -25.67
C ILE A 615 -2.53 -4.25 -25.60
N VAL A 616 -2.40 -3.24 -24.74
CA VAL A 616 -3.47 -2.26 -24.55
C VAL A 616 -3.65 -1.36 -25.76
N PHE A 617 -2.55 -0.88 -26.35
CA PHE A 617 -2.59 -0.03 -27.53
C PHE A 617 -3.16 -0.76 -28.74
N ARG A 618 -2.86 -2.05 -28.89
CA ARG A 618 -3.47 -2.83 -29.95
C ARG A 618 -4.98 -3.00 -29.77
N GLU A 619 -5.44 -3.33 -28.56
CA GLU A 619 -6.88 -3.43 -28.29
C GLU A 619 -7.60 -2.11 -28.62
N TRP A 620 -6.98 -0.99 -28.27
CA TRP A 620 -7.51 0.33 -28.62
C TRP A 620 -7.62 0.54 -30.13
N LEU A 621 -6.61 0.17 -30.90
CA LEU A 621 -6.61 0.30 -32.37
C LEU A 621 -7.57 -0.69 -33.07
N GLU A 622 -7.85 -1.83 -32.46
CA GLU A 622 -8.77 -2.84 -33.01
C GLU A 622 -10.23 -2.56 -32.65
N HIS A 623 -10.50 -2.12 -31.42
CA HIS A 623 -11.84 -2.09 -30.84
C HIS A 623 -12.25 -0.74 -30.23
N GLY A 624 -11.33 0.21 -30.10
CA GLY A 624 -11.59 1.50 -29.45
C GLY A 624 -11.79 1.39 -27.94
N THR A 625 -11.35 0.28 -27.32
CA THR A 625 -11.53 0.00 -25.89
C THR A 625 -10.19 -0.22 -25.19
N VAL A 626 -10.10 0.18 -23.93
CA VAL A 626 -8.92 -0.03 -23.09
C VAL A 626 -9.13 -1.21 -22.15
N LEU A 627 -8.19 -2.17 -22.15
CA LEU A 627 -8.19 -3.28 -21.21
C LEU A 627 -7.71 -2.85 -19.82
N THR A 628 -8.31 -3.43 -18.79
CA THR A 628 -7.87 -3.28 -17.39
C THR A 628 -6.56 -4.04 -17.11
N PRO A 629 -5.81 -3.68 -16.05
CA PRO A 629 -4.63 -4.44 -15.61
C PRO A 629 -4.88 -5.94 -15.43
N ALA A 630 -6.05 -6.32 -14.91
CA ALA A 630 -6.44 -7.71 -14.71
C ALA A 630 -6.60 -8.48 -16.04
N GLN A 631 -7.22 -7.87 -17.05
CA GLN A 631 -7.39 -8.46 -18.37
C GLN A 631 -6.04 -8.60 -19.09
N VAL A 632 -5.18 -7.60 -19.01
CA VAL A 632 -3.83 -7.66 -19.61
C VAL A 632 -2.95 -8.67 -18.90
N ALA A 633 -3.05 -8.80 -17.58
CA ALA A 633 -2.34 -9.83 -16.81
C ALA A 633 -2.66 -11.26 -17.28
N GLN A 634 -3.85 -11.49 -17.88
CA GLN A 634 -4.22 -12.77 -18.51
C GLN A 634 -3.71 -12.92 -19.96
N ARG A 635 -3.28 -11.84 -20.63
CA ARG A 635 -2.79 -11.88 -22.01
C ARG A 635 -1.26 -11.76 -22.12
N GLU A 636 -0.60 -11.15 -21.13
CA GLU A 636 0.86 -11.02 -21.13
C GLU A 636 1.55 -12.39 -21.04
N SER A 637 2.79 -12.49 -21.49
CA SER A 637 3.54 -13.75 -21.43
C SER A 637 4.66 -13.63 -20.40
N ILE A 638 4.69 -14.56 -19.45
CA ILE A 638 5.76 -14.63 -18.45
C ILE A 638 7.07 -15.15 -19.04
N LEU A 639 7.02 -16.06 -20.03
CA LEU A 639 8.20 -16.79 -20.52
C LEU A 639 8.92 -16.09 -21.66
N ARG A 640 8.18 -15.39 -22.53
CA ARG A 640 8.76 -14.58 -23.61
C ARG A 640 9.19 -13.25 -23.05
N LYS A 641 10.48 -12.92 -23.20
CA LYS A 641 10.98 -11.57 -22.95
C LYS A 641 10.40 -10.64 -24.02
N GLY A 642 9.31 -9.95 -23.69
CA GLY A 642 8.57 -9.04 -24.56
C GLY A 642 9.33 -7.75 -24.84
N ARG A 643 10.50 -7.86 -25.47
CA ARG A 643 11.48 -6.77 -25.65
C ARG A 643 11.02 -5.65 -26.60
N GLY A 644 9.79 -5.69 -27.11
CA GLY A 644 9.29 -4.77 -28.13
C GLY A 644 8.82 -5.43 -29.42
N ASN A 645 8.39 -6.69 -29.37
CA ASN A 645 7.80 -7.33 -30.54
C ASN A 645 6.50 -6.63 -30.92
N LEU A 646 6.37 -6.28 -32.19
CA LEU A 646 5.20 -5.64 -32.77
C LEU A 646 4.76 -6.43 -34.00
N GLU A 647 3.49 -6.34 -34.36
CA GLU A 647 2.96 -6.95 -35.56
C GLU A 647 1.88 -6.06 -36.18
N SER A 648 1.71 -6.25 -37.48
CA SER A 648 0.66 -5.62 -38.28
C SER A 648 -0.72 -6.16 -37.97
N LYS A 649 -1.76 -5.44 -38.40
CA LYS A 649 -3.16 -5.84 -38.20
C LYS A 649 -3.45 -7.24 -38.74
N SER A 650 -2.90 -7.59 -39.91
CA SER A 650 -3.05 -8.90 -40.53
C SER A 650 -2.16 -9.99 -39.90
N GLY A 651 -1.08 -9.57 -39.23
CA GLY A 651 -0.01 -10.46 -38.76
C GLY A 651 0.99 -10.87 -39.85
N GLU A 652 0.83 -10.45 -41.11
CA GLU A 652 1.76 -10.75 -42.20
C GLU A 652 3.13 -10.11 -42.01
N TYR A 653 3.14 -8.91 -41.42
CA TYR A 653 4.36 -8.21 -41.04
C TYR A 653 4.59 -8.28 -39.54
N THR A 654 5.81 -8.67 -39.17
CA THR A 654 6.27 -8.73 -37.78
C THR A 654 7.53 -7.90 -37.62
N GLY A 655 7.77 -7.40 -36.41
CA GLY A 655 8.93 -6.57 -36.20
C GLY A 655 9.22 -6.29 -34.75
N PHE A 656 10.17 -5.39 -34.55
CA PHE A 656 10.71 -5.10 -33.24
C PHE A 656 10.98 -3.62 -33.05
N CYS A 657 10.61 -3.09 -31.89
CA CYS A 657 10.90 -1.72 -31.47
C CYS A 657 11.79 -1.67 -30.23
N ASP A 658 12.81 -0.82 -30.22
CA ASP A 658 13.57 -0.48 -29.01
C ASP A 658 13.83 1.00 -28.81
N PHE A 659 14.21 1.33 -27.58
CA PHE A 659 14.79 2.62 -27.22
C PHE A 659 16.31 2.56 -27.39
N GLY A 660 16.87 3.57 -28.05
CA GLY A 660 18.30 3.72 -28.27
C GLY A 660 18.73 5.18 -28.27
N THR A 661 20.02 5.42 -28.48
CA THR A 661 20.57 6.77 -28.60
C THR A 661 20.29 7.35 -30.00
N TYR A 662 20.29 8.68 -30.11
CA TYR A 662 20.16 9.33 -31.43
C TYR A 662 21.28 8.92 -32.40
N GLY A 663 22.50 8.69 -31.90
CA GLY A 663 23.62 8.21 -32.71
C GLY A 663 23.37 6.80 -33.27
N GLU A 664 22.86 5.90 -32.44
CA GLU A 664 22.46 4.54 -32.86
C GLU A 664 21.30 4.55 -33.86
N LEU A 665 20.38 5.53 -33.74
CA LEU A 665 19.27 5.73 -34.66
C LEU A 665 19.77 6.22 -36.04
N ARG A 666 20.75 7.13 -36.08
CA ARG A 666 21.31 7.65 -37.35
C ARG A 666 22.32 6.71 -38.00
N GLY A 667 23.18 6.07 -37.21
CA GLY A 667 24.29 5.26 -37.71
C GLY A 667 23.93 3.85 -38.17
N TRP A 668 22.74 3.34 -37.84
CA TRP A 668 22.30 2.02 -38.28
C TRP A 668 21.62 2.10 -39.65
N ASN A 669 22.25 1.49 -40.66
CA ASN A 669 21.67 1.37 -42.01
C ASN A 669 21.98 -0.01 -42.61
N PRO A 670 21.19 -1.04 -42.28
CA PRO A 670 21.38 -2.37 -42.86
C PRO A 670 21.11 -2.34 -44.37
N ARG A 671 22.06 -2.87 -45.16
CA ARG A 671 21.91 -2.94 -46.63
C ARG A 671 20.64 -3.71 -47.00
N GLY A 672 19.85 -3.16 -47.91
CA GLY A 672 18.63 -3.79 -48.44
C GLY A 672 17.34 -3.47 -47.67
N TYR A 673 17.41 -2.65 -46.62
CA TYR A 673 16.22 -2.15 -45.92
C TYR A 673 15.84 -0.76 -46.46
N HIS A 674 14.55 -0.52 -46.63
CA HIS A 674 14.04 0.84 -46.80
C HIS A 674 13.97 1.51 -45.43
N ARG A 675 14.31 2.80 -45.35
CA ARG A 675 14.39 3.56 -44.10
C ARG A 675 13.52 4.82 -44.16
N TYR A 676 12.80 5.08 -43.09
CA TYR A 676 12.09 6.34 -42.86
C TYR A 676 12.32 6.84 -41.43
N ASP A 677 12.48 8.16 -41.30
CA ASP A 677 12.72 8.84 -40.04
C ASP A 677 11.58 9.85 -39.81
N PHE A 678 11.12 9.99 -38.56
CA PHE A 678 10.20 11.05 -38.18
C PHE A 678 10.59 11.66 -36.85
N GLU A 679 10.20 12.93 -36.68
CA GLU A 679 10.59 13.76 -35.56
C GLU A 679 9.35 14.43 -34.96
N THR A 680 9.19 14.31 -33.64
CA THR A 680 8.16 14.99 -32.86
C THR A 680 8.82 15.96 -31.88
N ASN A 681 8.03 16.73 -31.11
CA ASN A 681 8.59 17.57 -30.05
C ASN A 681 9.28 16.75 -28.93
N SER A 682 8.97 15.46 -28.81
CA SER A 682 9.39 14.63 -27.67
C SER A 682 10.39 13.52 -28.02
N TYR A 683 10.48 13.09 -29.28
CA TYR A 683 11.37 11.99 -29.68
C TYR A 683 11.69 11.99 -31.18
N PHE A 684 12.67 11.18 -31.55
CA PHE A 684 12.97 10.77 -32.92
C PHE A 684 12.64 9.29 -33.07
N MET A 685 12.10 8.89 -34.20
CA MET A 685 11.93 7.48 -34.52
C MET A 685 12.43 7.19 -35.93
N ALA A 686 13.10 6.07 -36.09
CA ALA A 686 13.50 5.53 -37.38
C ALA A 686 12.93 4.14 -37.54
N ILE A 687 12.48 3.83 -38.74
CA ILE A 687 11.90 2.55 -39.07
C ILE A 687 12.57 2.02 -40.33
N TRP A 688 12.92 0.74 -40.28
CA TRP A 688 13.56 0.00 -41.35
C TRP A 688 12.71 -1.22 -41.68
N HIS A 689 12.54 -1.56 -42.95
CA HIS A 689 11.88 -2.83 -43.30
C HIS A 689 12.49 -3.52 -44.51
N HIS A 690 12.34 -4.85 -44.52
CA HIS A 690 12.77 -5.74 -45.58
C HIS A 690 11.89 -6.99 -45.62
N GLY A 691 11.19 -7.21 -46.74
CA GLY A 691 10.20 -8.28 -46.84
C GLY A 691 9.08 -8.14 -45.80
N GLY A 692 8.70 -9.24 -45.16
CA GLY A 692 7.70 -9.29 -44.08
C GLY A 692 8.20 -8.85 -42.69
N TYR A 693 9.40 -8.26 -42.60
CA TYR A 693 10.01 -7.89 -41.31
C TYR A 693 10.33 -6.39 -41.22
N PHE A 694 10.04 -5.77 -40.08
CA PHE A 694 10.40 -4.38 -39.79
C PHE A 694 11.13 -4.22 -38.45
N TYR A 695 11.87 -3.13 -38.32
CA TYR A 695 12.58 -2.74 -37.12
C TYR A 695 12.36 -1.25 -36.87
N MET A 696 12.05 -0.88 -35.64
CA MET A 696 11.83 0.50 -35.22
C MET A 696 12.81 0.84 -34.09
N ARG A 697 13.30 2.07 -34.06
CA ARG A 697 14.10 2.59 -32.95
C ARG A 697 13.65 3.98 -32.57
N ILE A 698 13.49 4.20 -31.27
CA ILE A 698 13.09 5.46 -30.67
C ILE A 698 14.27 6.06 -29.92
N ALA A 699 14.55 7.35 -30.15
CA ALA A 699 15.47 8.15 -29.35
C ALA A 699 14.74 9.35 -28.74
N LEU A 700 14.70 9.45 -27.41
CA LEU A 700 13.96 10.52 -26.72
C LEU A 700 14.74 11.85 -26.73
N LYS A 701 14.00 12.96 -26.77
CA LYS A 701 14.53 14.31 -26.61
C LYS A 701 14.65 14.67 -25.12
N GLU A 702 15.52 15.64 -24.82
CA GLU A 702 15.62 16.21 -23.47
C GLU A 702 14.30 16.87 -23.07
N GLY A 703 13.88 16.70 -21.80
CA GLY A 703 12.59 17.20 -21.29
C GLY A 703 11.40 16.23 -21.41
N THR A 704 11.50 15.15 -22.19
CA THR A 704 10.40 14.17 -22.37
C THR A 704 10.17 13.33 -21.11
N LYS A 705 9.17 13.66 -20.30
CA LYS A 705 8.96 12.93 -19.03
C LYS A 705 8.50 11.48 -19.22
N ASN A 706 7.61 11.24 -20.18
CA ASN A 706 7.01 9.92 -20.40
C ASN A 706 7.24 9.42 -21.84
N PRO A 707 7.87 8.25 -22.04
CA PRO A 707 8.08 7.66 -23.38
C PRO A 707 6.82 7.00 -23.98
N LEU A 708 5.70 6.97 -23.25
CA LEU A 708 4.49 6.26 -23.64
C LEU A 708 3.91 6.73 -24.98
N SER A 709 3.93 8.03 -25.28
CA SER A 709 3.52 8.57 -26.59
C SER A 709 4.36 7.99 -27.73
N ALA A 710 5.68 7.93 -27.53
CA ALA A 710 6.57 7.38 -28.54
C ALA A 710 6.31 5.89 -28.78
N TRP A 711 5.99 5.15 -27.72
CA TRP A 711 5.65 3.73 -27.83
C TRP A 711 4.30 3.52 -28.52
N PHE A 712 3.29 4.36 -28.21
CA PHE A 712 1.99 4.33 -28.88
C PHE A 712 2.13 4.53 -30.39
N ASP A 713 2.90 5.54 -30.79
CA ASP A 713 3.15 5.81 -32.22
C ASP A 713 3.87 4.64 -32.91
N ALA A 714 4.80 3.96 -32.22
CA ALA A 714 5.44 2.75 -32.76
C ALA A 714 4.44 1.59 -32.95
N VAL A 715 3.55 1.36 -31.98
CA VAL A 715 2.48 0.34 -32.09
C VAL A 715 1.53 0.70 -33.23
N ASN A 716 1.17 1.98 -33.36
CA ASN A 716 0.26 2.44 -34.40
C ASN A 716 0.85 2.30 -35.80
N HIS A 717 2.12 2.67 -35.99
CA HIS A 717 2.83 2.42 -37.24
C HIS A 717 2.93 0.93 -37.58
N ALA A 718 3.23 0.09 -36.58
CA ALA A 718 3.28 -1.35 -36.77
C ALA A 718 1.92 -1.91 -37.18
N TYR A 719 0.84 -1.47 -36.53
CA TYR A 719 -0.53 -1.93 -36.81
C TYR A 719 -0.97 -1.61 -38.26
N HIS A 720 -0.62 -0.43 -38.76
CA HIS A 720 -1.00 0.03 -40.10
C HIS A 720 -0.02 -0.34 -41.23
N PHE A 721 1.00 -1.16 -40.94
CA PHE A 721 2.03 -1.53 -41.91
C PHE A 721 1.48 -2.19 -43.18
N ASP A 722 0.40 -2.99 -43.03
CA ASP A 722 -0.28 -3.66 -44.15
C ASP A 722 -0.82 -2.68 -45.19
N SER A 723 -1.43 -1.59 -44.74
CA SER A 723 -2.03 -0.59 -45.62
C SER A 723 -0.96 0.26 -46.29
N ALA A 724 0.07 0.65 -45.53
CA ALA A 724 1.11 1.53 -46.03
C ALA A 724 1.97 0.92 -47.15
N LEU A 725 2.10 -0.41 -47.19
CA LEU A 725 2.81 -1.10 -48.28
C LEU A 725 1.91 -1.43 -49.49
N LYS A 726 0.58 -1.47 -49.33
CA LYS A 726 -0.38 -1.70 -50.44
C LYS A 726 -0.50 -0.50 -51.37
N ASP A 727 -0.42 0.72 -50.82
CA ASP A 727 -0.54 1.98 -51.58
C ASP A 727 0.80 2.47 -52.18
N GLY A 728 1.84 1.63 -52.14
CA GLY A 728 3.19 1.99 -52.55
C GLY A 728 3.96 2.74 -51.46
N LEU A 729 5.28 2.52 -51.41
CA LEU A 729 6.21 3.11 -50.45
C LEU A 729 6.17 4.64 -50.37
N GLU A 730 5.71 5.31 -51.44
CA GLU A 730 5.59 6.76 -51.58
C GLU A 730 4.41 7.36 -50.77
N SER A 731 3.42 6.56 -50.37
CA SER A 731 2.30 7.01 -49.51
C SER A 731 2.74 7.40 -48.07
N HIS A 732 3.95 6.98 -47.66
CA HIS A 732 4.60 7.45 -46.43
C HIS A 732 5.26 8.83 -46.56
N TYR A 733 5.48 9.33 -47.78
CA TYR A 733 6.26 10.54 -48.06
C TYR A 733 5.42 11.78 -48.40
N GLU A 734 4.21 11.63 -48.97
CA GLU A 734 3.48 12.75 -49.59
C GLU A 734 2.39 13.41 -48.73
N ASN A 735 2.04 12.83 -47.58
CA ASN A 735 1.10 13.49 -46.66
C ASN A 735 1.86 14.37 -45.65
N GLU A 736 1.34 15.57 -45.36
CA GLU A 736 1.90 16.49 -44.35
C GLU A 736 2.13 15.82 -42.97
N MET A 737 1.46 14.69 -42.70
CA MET A 737 1.76 13.77 -41.60
C MET A 737 1.66 12.28 -42.05
N PRO A 738 2.58 11.39 -41.63
CA PRO A 738 2.63 10.01 -42.10
C PRO A 738 1.42 9.18 -41.62
N LEU A 739 0.99 8.20 -42.43
CA LEU A 739 -0.01 7.20 -42.05
C LEU A 739 0.41 6.50 -40.75
N GLY A 740 -0.40 6.67 -39.69
CA GLY A 740 -0.07 6.21 -38.33
C GLY A 740 0.37 7.32 -37.36
N TYR A 741 0.49 8.57 -37.80
CA TYR A 741 0.64 9.70 -36.87
C TYR A 741 -0.72 10.05 -36.25
N VAL A 742 -0.76 10.08 -34.92
CA VAL A 742 -1.93 10.48 -34.13
C VAL A 742 -1.64 11.84 -33.51
N SER A 743 -2.61 12.76 -33.53
CA SER A 743 -2.41 14.07 -32.90
C SER A 743 -2.24 13.92 -31.38
N GLU A 744 -1.56 14.87 -30.74
CA GLU A 744 -1.40 14.83 -29.27
C GLU A 744 -2.75 14.86 -28.54
N GLU A 745 -3.75 15.58 -29.06
CA GLU A 745 -5.13 15.59 -28.53
C GLU A 745 -5.79 14.20 -28.56
N GLN A 746 -5.57 13.43 -29.63
CA GLN A 746 -6.05 12.06 -29.73
C GLN A 746 -5.28 11.12 -28.79
N LYS A 747 -3.99 11.36 -28.52
CA LYS A 747 -3.21 10.60 -27.53
C LYS A 747 -3.65 10.88 -26.10
N GLU A 748 -4.03 12.12 -25.80
CA GLU A 748 -4.62 12.48 -24.50
C GLU A 748 -5.89 11.68 -24.22
N THR A 749 -6.70 11.40 -25.24
CA THR A 749 -7.93 10.60 -25.11
C THR A 749 -7.63 9.17 -24.65
N ILE A 750 -6.67 8.48 -25.27
CA ILE A 750 -6.29 7.12 -24.85
C ILE A 750 -5.59 7.11 -23.49
N PHE A 751 -4.78 8.13 -23.16
CA PHE A 751 -4.13 8.22 -21.85
C PHE A 751 -5.12 8.50 -20.72
N ALA A 752 -6.16 9.31 -20.99
CA ALA A 752 -7.28 9.47 -20.07
C ALA A 752 -8.03 8.15 -19.87
N ALA A 753 -8.30 7.40 -20.95
CA ALA A 753 -8.94 6.10 -20.88
C ALA A 753 -8.09 5.04 -20.13
N LEU A 754 -6.77 5.04 -20.31
CA LEU A 754 -5.83 4.21 -19.53
C LEU A 754 -5.91 4.52 -18.03
N THR A 755 -5.91 5.81 -17.68
CA THR A 755 -6.00 6.24 -16.29
C THR A 755 -7.33 5.81 -15.68
N ALA A 756 -8.44 5.98 -16.41
CA ALA A 756 -9.77 5.54 -15.99
C ALA A 756 -9.86 4.01 -15.81
N ALA A 757 -9.14 3.24 -16.63
CA ALA A 757 -9.05 1.77 -16.52
C ALA A 757 -8.12 1.28 -15.41
N GLY A 758 -7.44 2.18 -14.69
CA GLY A 758 -6.63 1.87 -13.51
C GLY A 758 -5.12 1.72 -13.76
N TRP A 759 -4.61 2.08 -14.94
CA TRP A 759 -3.18 2.07 -15.24
C TRP A 759 -2.42 3.21 -14.55
N ASP A 760 -1.18 2.95 -14.17
CA ASP A 760 -0.24 3.96 -13.69
C ASP A 760 0.65 4.42 -14.85
N LEU A 761 0.50 5.69 -15.23
CA LEU A 761 1.24 6.31 -16.34
C LEU A 761 2.48 7.08 -15.87
N GLU A 762 2.65 7.30 -14.57
CA GLU A 762 3.79 8.04 -14.02
C GLU A 762 5.04 7.15 -13.92
N THR A 763 4.84 5.85 -13.69
CA THR A 763 5.94 4.88 -13.63
C THR A 763 6.54 4.65 -15.01
N ASN A 764 7.81 5.01 -15.18
CA ASN A 764 8.54 4.86 -16.44
C ASN A 764 9.08 3.44 -16.68
N ALA A 765 8.17 2.48 -16.91
CA ALA A 765 8.50 1.07 -17.12
C ALA A 765 8.84 0.70 -18.59
N LEU A 766 8.91 1.66 -19.51
CA LEU A 766 9.30 1.40 -20.91
C LEU A 766 10.82 1.45 -21.13
N GLU A 767 11.53 2.21 -20.30
CA GLU A 767 12.99 2.39 -20.36
C GLU A 767 13.70 1.30 -19.54
N THR A 768 14.26 0.28 -20.22
CA THR A 768 14.95 -0.85 -19.57
C THR A 768 16.48 -0.68 -19.53
N ARG A 769 16.96 0.53 -19.85
CA ARG A 769 18.38 0.95 -19.93
C ARG A 769 18.46 2.43 -19.59
N LEU A 770 19.66 2.92 -19.31
CA LEU A 770 19.89 4.33 -18.97
C LEU A 770 19.34 5.22 -20.08
N PRO A 771 18.42 6.15 -19.77
CA PRO A 771 17.85 7.05 -20.74
C PRO A 771 18.95 7.98 -21.27
N VAL A 772 19.37 7.80 -22.52
CA VAL A 772 20.26 8.75 -23.21
C VAL A 772 19.39 9.65 -24.06
N ARG A 773 19.23 10.90 -23.63
CA ARG A 773 18.35 11.87 -24.26
C ARG A 773 19.16 12.89 -25.05
N LYS A 774 18.64 13.29 -26.21
CA LYS A 774 19.30 14.30 -27.05
C LYS A 774 18.77 15.70 -26.73
N SER A 775 19.67 16.60 -26.34
CA SER A 775 19.38 18.04 -26.25
C SER A 775 19.20 18.63 -27.64
N ILE A 776 18.20 19.49 -27.82
CA ILE A 776 17.98 20.25 -29.05
C ILE A 776 17.93 21.72 -28.69
N THR A 777 18.95 22.46 -29.11
CA THR A 777 18.94 23.93 -29.06
C THR A 777 18.24 24.43 -30.31
N TYR A 778 17.00 24.89 -30.20
CA TYR A 778 16.33 25.57 -31.31
C TYR A 778 16.92 26.98 -31.46
N SER A 779 17.97 27.12 -32.28
CA SER A 779 18.33 28.42 -32.84
C SER A 779 17.29 28.80 -33.90
N THR A 780 16.76 30.01 -33.80
CA THR A 780 15.79 30.66 -34.70
C THR A 780 15.84 30.20 -36.16
N LEU A 781 14.64 29.88 -36.68
CA LEU A 781 14.34 29.49 -38.06
C LEU A 781 14.97 30.43 -39.10
N VAL A 782 15.80 29.86 -39.98
CA VAL A 782 15.97 30.30 -41.38
C VAL A 782 15.79 29.05 -42.24
N PRO A 783 14.92 29.06 -43.27
CA PRO A 783 14.65 27.87 -44.05
C PRO A 783 15.79 27.64 -45.05
N HIS A 784 16.55 26.56 -44.90
CA HIS A 784 17.47 26.11 -45.95
C HIS A 784 16.90 24.93 -46.71
N ARG A 785 16.61 25.19 -48.00
CA ARG A 785 16.40 24.20 -49.05
C ARG A 785 17.59 23.23 -49.14
N SER A 786 17.24 22.01 -49.52
CA SER A 786 18.08 20.92 -50.06
C SER A 786 19.46 21.33 -50.59
N THR A 787 20.50 20.70 -50.07
CA THR A 787 21.66 20.27 -50.87
C THR A 787 22.47 19.20 -50.15
N THR A 788 22.88 18.21 -50.93
CA THR A 788 23.99 17.28 -50.71
C THR A 788 25.27 18.01 -50.30
N GLN A 789 25.88 17.65 -49.15
CA GLN A 789 27.34 17.57 -49.04
C GLN A 789 27.84 16.95 -47.72
N SER A 790 29.01 16.34 -47.86
CA SER A 790 29.89 15.67 -46.91
C SER A 790 30.32 16.48 -45.68
N CYS A 791 30.42 15.82 -44.52
CA CYS A 791 31.34 16.20 -43.43
C CYS A 791 31.95 14.90 -42.85
N LEU A 792 33.26 14.68 -43.01
CA LEU A 792 34.34 15.14 -42.14
C LEU A 792 34.26 14.55 -40.73
N SER A 793 35.21 13.65 -40.49
CA SER A 793 35.62 13.03 -39.25
C SER A 793 35.89 14.06 -38.16
N ASN A 794 35.27 13.88 -36.99
CA ASN A 794 35.85 14.32 -35.72
C ASN A 794 35.59 13.23 -34.67
N GLY A 795 36.68 12.59 -34.24
CA GLY A 795 36.68 11.59 -33.20
C GLY A 795 36.50 12.25 -31.84
N ALA A 796 35.49 11.79 -31.10
CA ALA A 796 35.42 11.96 -29.66
C ALA A 796 35.71 10.59 -29.03
N VAL A 797 36.85 10.51 -28.33
CA VAL A 797 37.30 9.34 -27.58
C VAL A 797 36.52 9.29 -26.26
N TYR A 798 35.79 8.20 -26.03
CA TYR A 798 35.10 7.93 -24.76
C TYR A 798 36.01 7.15 -23.78
N PRO A 799 36.03 7.49 -22.48
CA PRO A 799 36.81 6.76 -21.48
C PRO A 799 35.97 5.61 -20.91
N SER A 800 35.97 4.45 -21.57
CA SER A 800 35.41 3.22 -20.97
C SER A 800 36.22 1.95 -21.27
N SER A 801 37.30 2.06 -22.04
CA SER A 801 38.11 0.90 -22.47
C SER A 801 39.43 0.71 -21.72
N VAL A 802 39.75 1.53 -20.71
CA VAL A 802 41.08 1.48 -20.04
C VAL A 802 41.12 0.52 -18.86
N LEU A 803 40.00 0.28 -18.15
CA LEU A 803 40.02 -0.57 -16.95
C LEU A 803 39.98 -2.09 -17.25
N MET A 804 39.45 -2.52 -18.40
CA MET A 804 39.37 -3.94 -18.77
C MET A 804 40.61 -4.50 -19.48
N ARG A 805 41.54 -3.64 -19.94
CA ARG A 805 42.81 -4.10 -20.54
C ARG A 805 43.92 -4.39 -19.51
N ALA A 806 43.72 -4.00 -18.24
CA ALA A 806 44.74 -4.14 -17.19
C ALA A 806 44.72 -5.49 -16.44
N LEU A 807 43.73 -6.36 -16.66
CA LEU A 807 43.52 -7.56 -15.82
C LEU A 807 43.60 -8.93 -16.54
N GLY A 808 44.09 -8.99 -17.79
CA GLY A 808 44.62 -10.24 -18.37
C GLY A 808 43.72 -11.49 -18.36
N LEU A 809 42.39 -11.35 -18.35
CA LEU A 809 41.44 -12.47 -18.33
C LEU A 809 40.50 -12.40 -19.53
N MET A 810 40.88 -13.10 -20.62
CA MET A 810 39.99 -13.40 -21.73
C MET A 810 39.68 -14.91 -21.73
N VAL A 811 38.43 -15.26 -21.40
CA VAL A 811 37.79 -16.47 -21.93
C VAL A 811 36.74 -15.99 -22.92
N ALA A 812 36.94 -16.30 -24.20
CA ALA A 812 36.07 -15.89 -25.29
C ALA A 812 34.77 -16.70 -25.25
N LEU A 813 33.64 -16.02 -25.05
CA LEU A 813 32.33 -16.52 -25.46
C LEU A 813 31.90 -15.73 -26.73
N PRO A 814 31.45 -16.42 -27.80
CA PRO A 814 31.17 -15.76 -29.06
C PRO A 814 29.88 -14.92 -28.99
N SER A 815 29.93 -13.72 -29.59
CA SER A 815 28.75 -12.90 -29.84
C SER A 815 27.95 -13.46 -31.02
N PRO A 816 26.60 -13.36 -31.02
CA PRO A 816 25.77 -13.86 -32.10
C PRO A 816 25.69 -12.82 -33.23
N THR A 817 26.80 -12.60 -33.93
CA THR A 817 26.84 -11.83 -35.19
C THR A 817 28.15 -12.18 -35.89
N LYS A 818 28.18 -13.33 -36.57
CA LYS A 818 29.07 -13.67 -37.71
C LYS A 818 28.88 -15.14 -38.06
N LEU A 819 27.83 -15.42 -38.81
CA LEU A 819 27.68 -16.66 -39.58
C LEU A 819 27.03 -16.26 -40.90
N CYS A 820 27.85 -15.74 -41.82
CA CYS A 820 27.63 -15.77 -43.26
C CYS A 820 28.81 -15.09 -43.97
N SER A 821 29.91 -15.84 -44.15
CA SER A 821 30.83 -15.70 -45.29
C SER A 821 31.96 -16.73 -45.16
N ARG A 822 31.65 -17.99 -45.45
CA ARG A 822 32.66 -18.92 -45.97
C ARG A 822 32.32 -19.15 -47.43
N GLY A 823 33.14 -18.57 -48.30
CA GLY A 823 33.04 -18.74 -49.73
C GLY A 823 33.32 -20.19 -50.14
N MET A 824 32.66 -20.59 -51.21
CA MET A 824 33.05 -21.67 -52.11
C MET A 824 32.84 -21.16 -53.55
N PRO A 825 33.61 -21.69 -54.53
CA PRO A 825 34.13 -20.93 -55.65
C PRO A 825 33.15 -20.79 -56.83
N HIS A 826 33.33 -19.71 -57.60
CA HIS A 826 32.66 -19.46 -58.87
C HIS A 826 32.99 -20.54 -59.93
N PRO A 827 32.03 -20.99 -60.75
CA PRO A 827 32.29 -21.51 -62.09
C PRO A 827 32.32 -20.36 -63.11
N PRO A 828 33.05 -20.50 -64.24
CA PRO A 828 33.30 -19.41 -65.16
C PRO A 828 32.10 -19.18 -66.10
N LEU A 829 31.74 -17.91 -66.32
CA LEU A 829 30.86 -17.52 -67.43
C LEU A 829 31.73 -17.15 -68.63
N THR A 830 31.58 -17.97 -69.66
CA THR A 830 32.10 -17.82 -71.02
C THR A 830 31.59 -16.54 -71.68
N THR A 831 32.50 -15.88 -72.40
CA THR A 831 32.27 -14.79 -73.35
C THR A 831 31.32 -15.21 -74.47
N GLY A 832 30.38 -14.34 -74.85
CA GLY A 832 29.53 -14.57 -76.02
C GLY A 832 30.31 -14.46 -77.33
N ALA A 833 29.96 -15.32 -78.28
CA ALA A 833 30.11 -15.09 -79.72
C ALA A 833 28.99 -15.85 -80.44
N THR A 834 28.24 -15.09 -81.25
CA THR A 834 27.20 -15.44 -82.24
C THR A 834 25.93 -16.12 -81.76
#